data_AF-A0A2N2JIB5-F1
#
_entry.id   AF-A0A2N2JIB5-F1
#
_cell.length_a   1.000
_cell.length_b   1.000
_cell.length_c   1.000
_cell.angle_alpha   90.00
_cell.angle_beta   90.00
_cell.angle_gamma   90.00
#
_symmetry.space_group_name_H-M   'P 1'
#
loop_
_entity.id
_entity.type
_entity.pdbx_description
1 polymer ?
#
loop_
_entity_poly.entity_id
_entity_poly.type
_entity_poly.pdbx_seq_one_letter_code
_entity_poly.pdbx_strand_id
1 'polypeptide(L)'
;MTVVFTVTCRIPPPVGPFASSASSLVTPRVTSAGLADGLGGGGVRRWMPSSIPRVWTIAAGWCKLRETPQPSNGRSRTGVHSWRPTEARSGSAGRPRRTRVRDRYDASPRPERPARSGAAGGRQECPATERQSMRDTAPSSAQAAHEQAACKVLGLRWPQAPDGALRALDLSRNREGDRVQIRLEGPGWATRLEISQRNDSEPAFARTERLDLRYQGSDRPPAVVAQLAAHLQKRLAKVTFDTLGAMADRLPKLLPVGAHDGSGDASHAPDPIDPPDLHRGLQESWGHPDRWRIFLMTSEIKRARDSAVQVDLPWVQIEHGDFECQFVGVGDFLNLPWRSPWLRGQHNANTARGRMRAGRAGERPADEGREGGPRGYDLVTDLHDMDVITGGTNRLADLLETLREEQEIPPELIQLNCTCVPLMNGDDVEFLVTEERKKAKFPIILTAQYDVHPYGAHIEAMQKRLLAAPRVEPDPQLVNLVGFPEGDGLDDLLDHLAAMGVRVHCRTVPKMSPPMMDAYRQAGVQIMLENADWQPMVDFCFGTLEGMTTHRLAPPFGVAPAIRWLESVAAALPLSAEDAERAAAHVGAVSAAMQDQLAPLRARAARHGFGFIIEPPDVTRFTEPARFFSLPVLATLEELGFPVRFAVFDDGEHLRADLEAALGGMVTDPAHLHFTWFTEQAELDAWLASDELDLVFSDYLYDHRITSAGKSPVSSHAFEMGPEGALRSAARLLRLCESSFYGRLGRYLARPRPTSKVRLEAFQ
;
A
#
# COMPACT_ATOMS: atom_id res chain seq x y z
N MET A 1 7.79 61.94 14.44
CA MET A 1 8.29 61.07 13.37
C MET A 1 7.12 60.23 12.91
N THR A 2 6.72 60.45 11.67
CA THR A 2 5.44 60.03 11.10
C THR A 2 5.56 58.61 10.53
N VAL A 3 4.66 57.73 10.97
CA VAL A 3 4.51 56.37 10.46
C VAL A 3 3.57 56.42 9.25
N VAL A 4 4.01 55.88 8.11
CA VAL A 4 3.22 55.73 6.88
C VAL A 4 2.80 54.28 6.75
N PHE A 5 1.49 54.02 6.73
CA PHE A 5 0.90 52.74 6.34
C PHE A 5 0.52 52.80 4.87
N THR A 6 0.90 51.77 4.09
CA THR A 6 0.42 51.56 2.73
C THR A 6 -0.52 50.36 2.75
N VAL A 7 -1.82 50.62 2.52
CA VAL A 7 -2.86 49.61 2.31
C VAL A 7 -3.10 49.51 0.80
N THR A 8 -2.93 48.32 0.23
CA THR A 8 -3.32 48.02 -1.15
C THR A 8 -4.51 47.07 -1.17
N CYS A 9 -5.71 47.61 -1.36
CA CYS A 9 -6.89 46.87 -1.78
C CYS A 9 -6.87 46.66 -3.30
N ARG A 10 -7.14 45.44 -3.78
CA ARG A 10 -7.53 45.19 -5.18
C ARG A 10 -8.99 44.74 -5.23
N ILE A 11 -9.77 45.54 -5.94
CA ILE A 11 -11.19 45.40 -6.27
C ILE A 11 -11.29 44.61 -7.59
N PRO A 12 -12.27 43.70 -7.78
CA PRO A 12 -12.48 43.00 -9.04
C PRO A 12 -13.18 43.89 -10.08
N PRO A 13 -12.85 43.80 -11.39
CA PRO A 13 -13.56 44.54 -12.43
C PRO A 13 -14.82 43.80 -12.94
N PRO A 14 -15.71 44.49 -13.68
CA PRO A 14 -17.15 44.36 -13.52
C PRO A 14 -17.85 43.54 -14.62
N VAL A 15 -19.08 43.15 -14.27
CA VAL A 15 -20.16 42.68 -15.14
C VAL A 15 -20.58 43.79 -16.10
N GLY A 16 -20.74 43.46 -17.39
CA GLY A 16 -21.32 44.34 -18.40
C GLY A 16 -22.04 43.56 -19.51
N PRO A 17 -23.19 44.06 -20.03
CA PRO A 17 -24.20 43.26 -20.74
C PRO A 17 -24.15 43.44 -22.26
N PHE A 18 -24.79 42.56 -23.04
CA PHE A 18 -25.58 42.91 -24.24
C PHE A 18 -26.38 41.72 -24.78
N ALA A 19 -27.39 42.08 -25.58
CA ALA A 19 -28.66 41.40 -25.78
C ALA A 19 -28.72 40.43 -26.99
N SER A 20 -29.71 39.53 -26.89
CA SER A 20 -30.62 39.02 -27.92
C SER A 20 -30.18 38.89 -29.39
N SER A 21 -30.28 37.66 -29.91
CA SER A 21 -30.99 37.43 -31.18
C SER A 21 -31.52 35.99 -31.25
N ALA A 22 -32.81 35.89 -31.58
CA ALA A 22 -33.56 34.67 -31.86
C ALA A 22 -33.12 34.00 -33.17
N SER A 23 -33.39 32.68 -33.29
CA SER A 23 -33.79 31.90 -34.50
C SER A 23 -33.59 30.41 -34.16
N SER A 24 -34.63 29.64 -33.81
CA SER A 24 -35.55 28.91 -34.70
C SER A 24 -35.09 27.48 -35.04
N LEU A 25 -35.96 26.52 -34.67
CA LEU A 25 -36.25 25.24 -35.34
C LEU A 25 -35.15 24.16 -35.36
N VAL A 26 -35.41 23.01 -34.72
CA VAL A 26 -35.99 21.78 -35.31
C VAL A 26 -35.94 20.67 -34.26
N THR A 27 -37.12 20.22 -33.82
CA THR A 27 -37.32 18.90 -33.20
C THR A 27 -37.39 17.81 -34.26
N PRO A 28 -36.97 16.57 -33.97
CA PRO A 28 -37.69 15.42 -34.47
C PRO A 28 -38.30 14.60 -33.33
N ARG A 29 -39.63 14.50 -33.41
CA ARG A 29 -40.40 13.37 -32.88
C ARG A 29 -39.91 12.09 -33.56
N VAL A 30 -39.69 11.03 -32.79
CA VAL A 30 -39.76 9.66 -33.31
C VAL A 30 -41.05 9.03 -32.78
N THR A 31 -41.95 8.79 -33.72
CA THR A 31 -43.19 8.06 -33.54
C THR A 31 -42.96 6.56 -33.59
N SER A 32 -43.71 5.86 -32.76
CA SER A 32 -44.02 4.43 -32.79
C SER A 32 -44.68 3.96 -34.09
N ALA A 33 -44.19 2.85 -34.64
CA ALA A 33 -44.88 1.80 -35.40
C ALA A 33 -43.84 0.66 -35.55
N GLY A 34 -44.05 -0.58 -35.12
CA GLY A 34 -45.20 -1.44 -35.36
C GLY A 34 -44.81 -2.43 -36.46
N LEU A 35 -44.52 -3.68 -36.09
CA LEU A 35 -44.74 -4.86 -36.96
C LEU A 35 -44.64 -6.15 -36.16
N ALA A 36 -45.63 -6.99 -36.43
CA ALA A 36 -45.99 -8.24 -35.81
C ALA A 36 -45.34 -9.44 -36.52
N ASP A 37 -45.71 -10.62 -35.99
CA ASP A 37 -45.57 -11.97 -36.53
C ASP A 37 -44.16 -12.57 -36.45
N GLY A 38 -43.94 -13.78 -35.95
CA GLY A 38 -44.84 -14.87 -35.59
C GLY A 38 -44.02 -16.16 -35.54
N LEU A 39 -44.70 -17.26 -35.22
CA LEU A 39 -44.28 -18.67 -35.28
C LEU A 39 -43.68 -19.29 -34.01
N GLY A 40 -44.45 -20.24 -33.47
CA GLY A 40 -44.01 -21.63 -33.62
C GLY A 40 -43.74 -22.36 -32.32
N GLY A 41 -44.76 -23.05 -31.82
CA GLY A 41 -44.65 -23.96 -30.69
C GLY A 41 -43.90 -25.26 -30.99
N GLY A 42 -43.79 -26.10 -29.96
CA GLY A 42 -43.32 -27.47 -30.10
C GLY A 42 -42.80 -28.04 -28.78
N GLY A 43 -43.69 -28.53 -27.94
CA GLY A 43 -43.31 -29.40 -26.83
C GLY A 43 -43.08 -30.83 -27.29
N VAL A 44 -42.12 -31.56 -26.70
CA VAL A 44 -42.16 -33.03 -26.59
C VAL A 44 -41.50 -33.47 -25.28
N ARG A 45 -42.09 -34.56 -24.77
CA ARG A 45 -41.97 -35.32 -23.52
C ARG A 45 -40.60 -35.93 -23.21
N ARG A 46 -40.41 -36.17 -21.90
CA ARG A 46 -39.80 -37.31 -21.16
C ARG A 46 -38.82 -38.23 -21.90
N TRP A 47 -37.81 -38.72 -21.17
CA TRP A 47 -37.59 -40.15 -20.87
C TRP A 47 -36.48 -40.29 -19.80
N MET A 48 -36.75 -41.05 -18.73
CA MET A 48 -35.75 -41.72 -17.85
C MET A 48 -35.51 -43.13 -18.43
N PRO A 49 -34.35 -43.75 -18.18
CA PRO A 49 -34.28 -44.88 -17.23
C PRO A 49 -32.98 -44.87 -16.38
N SER A 50 -33.05 -45.03 -15.06
CA SER A 50 -32.87 -46.28 -14.29
C SER A 50 -31.63 -47.13 -14.62
N SER A 51 -30.70 -47.31 -13.68
CA SER A 51 -30.31 -48.63 -13.15
C SER A 51 -29.14 -48.55 -12.14
N ILE A 52 -29.29 -49.33 -11.07
CA ILE A 52 -28.32 -49.68 -10.01
C ILE A 52 -27.61 -50.99 -10.45
N PRO A 53 -26.38 -51.25 -9.99
CA PRO A 53 -26.21 -52.44 -9.14
C PRO A 53 -25.34 -52.20 -7.89
N ARG A 54 -25.72 -52.92 -6.84
CA ARG A 54 -25.01 -53.17 -5.57
C ARG A 54 -23.81 -54.11 -5.78
N VAL A 55 -22.98 -54.24 -4.72
CA VAL A 55 -22.15 -55.40 -4.24
C VAL A 55 -20.69 -54.95 -3.98
N TRP A 56 -19.94 -55.18 -2.87
CA TRP A 56 -20.04 -55.94 -1.62
C TRP A 56 -19.13 -55.32 -0.51
N THR A 57 -19.42 -55.76 0.73
CA THR A 57 -18.81 -55.58 2.05
C THR A 57 -17.35 -56.05 2.20
N ILE A 58 -16.52 -55.38 3.02
CA ILE A 58 -15.59 -56.01 4.01
C ILE A 58 -15.50 -55.12 5.26
N ALA A 59 -15.57 -55.78 6.42
CA ALA A 59 -15.53 -55.24 7.77
C ALA A 59 -14.12 -55.28 8.38
N ALA A 60 -13.81 -54.31 9.25
CA ALA A 60 -12.93 -54.38 10.43
C ALA A 60 -12.82 -52.96 11.02
N GLY A 61 -12.85 -52.67 12.31
CA GLY A 61 -12.95 -53.43 13.53
C GLY A 61 -13.04 -52.42 14.67
N TRP A 62 -13.94 -52.65 15.62
CA TRP A 62 -14.13 -51.80 16.80
C TRP A 62 -12.97 -51.97 17.79
N CYS A 63 -12.46 -50.85 18.30
CA CYS A 63 -11.75 -50.82 19.59
C CYS A 63 -12.37 -49.74 20.49
N LYS A 64 -13.05 -50.22 21.54
CA LYS A 64 -13.56 -49.44 22.68
C LYS A 64 -12.40 -48.91 23.50
N LEU A 65 -12.41 -47.62 23.84
CA LEU A 65 -11.71 -47.09 25.01
C LEU A 65 -12.71 -46.40 25.93
N ARG A 66 -12.58 -46.75 27.21
CA ARG A 66 -13.49 -46.49 28.32
C ARG A 66 -13.45 -45.00 28.73
N GLU A 67 -14.64 -44.41 28.84
CA GLU A 67 -14.82 -43.16 29.59
C GLU A 67 -14.86 -43.46 31.09
N THR A 68 -14.16 -42.62 31.86
CA THR A 68 -14.24 -42.55 33.32
C THR A 68 -15.11 -41.35 33.68
N PRO A 69 -16.06 -41.45 34.63
CA PRO A 69 -16.89 -40.33 35.01
C PRO A 69 -16.18 -39.45 36.06
N GLN A 70 -16.18 -38.12 35.84
CA GLN A 70 -15.92 -37.15 36.90
C GLN A 70 -17.21 -36.47 37.35
N PRO A 71 -17.31 -36.10 38.64
CA PRO A 71 -18.56 -35.75 39.29
C PRO A 71 -18.98 -34.30 39.02
N SER A 72 -20.28 -34.12 38.84
CA SER A 72 -20.97 -32.84 38.85
C SER A 72 -20.94 -32.22 40.25
N ASN A 73 -20.53 -30.96 40.33
CA ASN A 73 -20.86 -30.09 41.46
C ASN A 73 -21.28 -28.74 40.94
N GLY A 74 -22.59 -28.54 40.90
CA GLY A 74 -23.20 -27.23 40.73
C GLY A 74 -23.04 -26.39 42.00
N ARG A 75 -22.84 -25.10 41.82
CA ARG A 75 -23.33 -24.05 42.73
C ARG A 75 -23.28 -22.71 42.00
N SER A 76 -24.48 -22.22 41.70
CA SER A 76 -24.76 -20.83 41.39
C SER A 76 -24.46 -19.95 42.61
N ARG A 77 -23.84 -18.79 42.40
CA ARG A 77 -23.97 -17.64 43.29
C ARG A 77 -23.66 -16.36 42.52
N THR A 78 -24.72 -15.62 42.27
CA THR A 78 -24.73 -14.19 41.96
C THR A 78 -24.17 -13.41 43.15
N GLY A 79 -23.34 -12.41 42.88
CA GLY A 79 -22.74 -11.58 43.92
C GLY A 79 -21.97 -10.40 43.33
N VAL A 80 -22.70 -9.29 43.16
CA VAL A 80 -22.19 -7.96 42.84
C VAL A 80 -21.30 -7.48 44.00
N HIS A 81 -20.06 -7.08 43.72
CA HIS A 81 -19.25 -6.31 44.67
C HIS A 81 -18.60 -5.08 44.03
N SER A 82 -19.02 -3.94 44.57
CA SER A 82 -18.45 -2.62 44.44
C SER A 82 -17.06 -2.55 45.07
N TRP A 83 -16.15 -1.85 44.39
CA TRP A 83 -14.80 -1.54 44.85
C TRP A 83 -14.77 -0.22 45.63
N ARG A 84 -14.16 -0.22 46.82
CA ARG A 84 -13.55 0.96 47.45
C ARG A 84 -12.14 0.60 47.92
N PRO A 85 -11.15 1.50 47.77
CA PRO A 85 -9.76 1.21 48.12
C PRO A 85 -9.51 1.44 49.61
N THR A 86 -8.65 0.63 50.22
CA THR A 86 -8.08 0.91 51.55
C THR A 86 -6.57 0.89 51.51
N GLU A 87 -6.04 1.78 52.33
CA GLU A 87 -4.67 2.23 52.49
C GLU A 87 -3.69 1.11 52.87
N ALA A 88 -2.48 1.19 52.33
CA ALA A 88 -1.37 0.34 52.71
C ALA A 88 -0.65 0.93 53.95
N ARG A 89 -0.71 0.19 55.07
CA ARG A 89 0.25 0.31 56.18
C ARG A 89 1.35 -0.75 56.07
N SER A 90 2.50 -0.32 56.55
CA SER A 90 3.80 -0.94 56.70
C SER A 90 3.82 -2.30 57.41
N GLY A 91 4.84 -3.10 57.05
CA GLY A 91 5.64 -3.80 58.07
C GLY A 91 5.88 -5.31 57.88
N SER A 92 7.16 -5.66 57.98
CA SER A 92 7.75 -6.92 58.48
C SER A 92 8.35 -7.92 57.47
N ALA A 93 9.68 -7.79 57.34
CA ALA A 93 10.71 -8.80 57.56
C ALA A 93 10.43 -10.30 57.29
N GLY A 94 11.23 -10.86 56.38
CA GLY A 94 12.18 -11.91 56.75
C GLY A 94 11.84 -13.35 56.34
N ARG A 95 12.49 -13.84 55.28
CA ARG A 95 13.09 -15.20 55.20
C ARG A 95 13.89 -15.38 53.89
N PRO A 96 15.15 -15.85 53.93
CA PRO A 96 15.92 -16.11 52.72
C PRO A 96 15.65 -17.52 52.19
N ARG A 97 15.24 -17.65 50.93
CA ARG A 97 15.22 -18.93 50.21
C ARG A 97 16.52 -19.09 49.42
N ARG A 98 17.32 -20.10 49.81
CA ARG A 98 18.45 -20.63 49.03
C ARG A 98 17.94 -21.25 47.73
N THR A 99 18.36 -20.72 46.59
CA THR A 99 18.29 -21.39 45.29
C THR A 99 19.68 -21.94 44.96
N ARG A 100 19.77 -23.27 44.83
CA ARG A 100 20.93 -23.97 44.26
C ARG A 100 20.87 -23.80 42.75
N VAL A 101 21.86 -23.11 42.19
CA VAL A 101 22.17 -23.13 40.75
C VAL A 101 23.05 -24.36 40.50
N ARG A 102 22.67 -25.19 39.53
CA ARG A 102 23.49 -26.29 38.99
C ARG A 102 24.21 -25.73 37.77
N ASP A 103 25.51 -25.51 37.92
CA ASP A 103 26.46 -25.43 36.81
C ASP A 103 26.71 -26.84 36.26
N ARG A 104 26.69 -26.97 34.93
CA ARG A 104 27.46 -27.96 34.15
C ARG A 104 27.22 -27.75 32.65
N TYR A 105 28.18 -27.10 32.00
CA TYR A 105 28.53 -27.35 30.60
C TYR A 105 30.05 -27.28 30.50
N ASP A 106 30.69 -28.45 30.53
CA ASP A 106 32.09 -28.62 30.14
C ASP A 106 32.15 -28.69 28.61
N ALA A 107 32.89 -27.76 28.00
CA ALA A 107 33.25 -27.79 26.60
C ALA A 107 34.65 -28.40 26.45
N SER A 108 34.72 -29.59 25.85
CA SER A 108 35.99 -30.20 25.44
C SER A 108 36.47 -29.60 24.10
N PRO A 109 37.77 -29.31 23.91
CA PRO A 109 38.29 -28.82 22.65
C PRO A 109 38.49 -29.96 21.65
N ARG A 110 38.13 -29.72 20.37
CA ARG A 110 38.45 -30.61 19.24
C ARG A 110 39.87 -30.34 18.73
N PRO A 111 40.58 -31.37 18.21
CA PRO A 111 41.97 -31.23 17.78
C PRO A 111 42.08 -30.61 16.38
N GLU A 112 43.09 -29.77 16.22
CA GLU A 112 43.51 -29.13 14.98
C GLU A 112 44.01 -30.18 13.96
N ARG A 113 43.67 -29.96 12.67
CA ARG A 113 44.26 -30.68 11.53
C ARG A 113 45.36 -29.83 10.89
N PRO A 114 46.46 -30.44 10.40
CA PRO A 114 47.60 -29.71 9.88
C PRO A 114 47.37 -29.21 8.45
N ALA A 115 47.88 -28.01 8.20
CA ALA A 115 47.88 -27.34 6.90
C ALA A 115 48.70 -28.11 5.85
N ARG A 116 48.17 -28.20 4.63
CA ARG A 116 48.93 -28.60 3.43
C ARG A 116 49.14 -27.37 2.55
N SER A 117 50.41 -27.02 2.38
CA SER A 117 50.93 -26.09 1.38
C SER A 117 50.85 -26.71 -0.03
N GLY A 118 50.36 -25.96 -1.01
CA GLY A 118 50.35 -26.41 -2.41
C GLY A 118 50.15 -25.27 -3.41
N ALA A 119 51.28 -24.83 -3.98
CA ALA A 119 51.53 -24.28 -5.33
C ALA A 119 50.57 -23.25 -5.95
N ALA A 120 51.14 -22.07 -6.18
CA ALA A 120 50.62 -20.97 -6.98
C ALA A 120 50.48 -21.34 -8.47
N GLY A 121 49.30 -21.07 -9.03
CA GLY A 121 49.05 -20.96 -10.46
C GLY A 121 48.26 -19.69 -10.72
N GLY A 122 48.91 -18.68 -11.29
CA GLY A 122 48.30 -17.38 -11.57
C GLY A 122 47.19 -17.49 -12.62
N ARG A 123 45.94 -17.32 -12.18
CA ARG A 123 44.84 -16.89 -13.04
C ARG A 123 44.55 -15.43 -12.69
N GLN A 124 44.65 -14.57 -13.69
CA GLN A 124 44.20 -13.18 -13.61
C GLN A 124 42.66 -13.23 -13.55
N GLU A 125 42.10 -13.07 -12.36
CA GLU A 125 40.65 -13.03 -12.16
C GLU A 125 40.11 -11.64 -12.51
N CYS A 126 39.04 -11.60 -13.31
CA CYS A 126 38.21 -10.40 -13.45
C CYS A 126 37.72 -9.94 -12.06
N PRO A 127 37.84 -8.65 -11.73
CA PRO A 127 37.40 -8.12 -10.44
C PRO A 127 35.91 -8.38 -10.19
N ALA A 128 35.57 -8.74 -8.95
CA ALA A 128 34.21 -9.13 -8.54
C ALA A 128 33.15 -8.04 -8.82
N THR A 129 33.55 -6.77 -8.85
CA THR A 129 32.70 -5.62 -9.21
C THR A 129 32.22 -5.66 -10.66
N GLU A 130 33.02 -6.22 -11.57
CA GLU A 130 32.72 -6.33 -13.00
C GLU A 130 31.77 -7.51 -13.29
N ARG A 131 31.83 -8.58 -12.48
CA ARG A 131 30.88 -9.71 -12.56
C ARG A 131 29.52 -9.40 -11.93
N GLN A 132 29.50 -8.54 -10.91
CA GLN A 132 28.27 -8.07 -10.28
C GLN A 132 27.52 -7.11 -11.21
N SER A 133 28.20 -6.12 -11.81
CA SER A 133 27.55 -5.19 -12.76
C SER A 133 27.02 -5.89 -14.02
N MET A 134 27.65 -6.98 -14.45
CA MET A 134 27.15 -7.82 -15.56
C MET A 134 25.92 -8.67 -15.19
N ARG A 135 25.66 -8.94 -13.90
CA ARG A 135 24.45 -9.65 -13.45
C ARG A 135 23.29 -8.69 -13.17
N ASP A 136 23.58 -7.48 -12.70
CA ASP A 136 22.57 -6.48 -12.33
C ASP A 136 21.99 -5.73 -13.55
N THR A 137 22.52 -5.94 -14.76
CA THR A 137 22.10 -5.26 -16.00
C THR A 137 21.50 -6.20 -17.06
N ALA A 138 21.33 -7.49 -16.75
CA ALA A 138 20.78 -8.44 -17.71
C ALA A 138 19.26 -8.17 -17.91
N PRO A 139 18.79 -7.87 -19.14
CA PRO A 139 17.38 -7.65 -19.39
C PRO A 139 16.57 -8.92 -19.07
N SER A 140 15.32 -8.75 -18.63
CA SER A 140 14.39 -9.86 -18.47
C SER A 140 14.24 -10.62 -19.81
N SER A 141 13.84 -11.89 -19.77
CA SER A 141 13.64 -12.68 -21.00
C SER A 141 12.64 -12.04 -21.97
N ALA A 142 11.62 -11.34 -21.46
CA ALA A 142 10.67 -10.56 -22.25
C ALA A 142 11.30 -9.31 -22.85
N GLN A 143 12.03 -8.51 -22.06
CA GLN A 143 12.72 -7.32 -22.56
C GLN A 143 13.78 -7.66 -23.61
N ALA A 144 14.53 -8.73 -23.41
CA ALA A 144 15.50 -9.24 -24.38
C ALA A 144 14.83 -9.60 -25.73
N ALA A 145 13.62 -10.18 -25.70
CA ALA A 145 12.86 -10.48 -26.92
C ALA A 145 12.41 -9.21 -27.67
N HIS A 146 11.98 -8.19 -26.93
CA HIS A 146 11.61 -6.89 -27.49
C HIS A 146 12.81 -6.16 -28.11
N GLU A 147 13.93 -6.08 -27.38
CA GLU A 147 15.17 -5.48 -27.88
C GLU A 147 15.68 -6.20 -29.13
N GLN A 148 15.67 -7.55 -29.12
CA GLN A 148 16.09 -8.35 -30.27
C GLN A 148 15.20 -8.10 -31.50
N ALA A 149 13.88 -8.01 -31.31
CA ALA A 149 12.94 -7.74 -32.40
C ALA A 149 13.11 -6.31 -32.96
N ALA A 150 13.25 -5.31 -32.08
CA ALA A 150 13.51 -3.94 -32.46
C ALA A 150 14.84 -3.80 -33.24
N CYS A 151 15.93 -4.40 -32.73
CA CYS A 151 17.21 -4.45 -33.44
C CYS A 151 17.08 -5.13 -34.81
N LYS A 152 16.30 -6.21 -34.93
CA LYS A 152 16.08 -6.90 -36.20
C LYS A 152 15.36 -6.04 -37.23
N VAL A 153 14.32 -5.30 -36.82
CA VAL A 153 13.60 -4.35 -37.69
C VAL A 153 14.54 -3.26 -38.22
N LEU A 154 15.40 -2.74 -37.34
CA LEU A 154 16.33 -1.65 -37.68
C LEU A 154 17.62 -2.13 -38.35
N GLY A 155 17.88 -3.44 -38.38
CA GLY A 155 19.15 -4.01 -38.85
C GLY A 155 20.35 -3.66 -37.96
N LEU A 156 20.11 -3.47 -36.66
CA LEU A 156 21.15 -3.27 -35.64
C LEU A 156 21.66 -4.61 -35.12
N ARG A 157 22.88 -4.64 -34.56
CA ARG A 157 23.44 -5.84 -33.92
C ARG A 157 22.96 -5.93 -32.47
N TRP A 158 22.53 -7.12 -32.06
CA TRP A 158 22.18 -7.48 -30.67
C TRP A 158 23.09 -8.63 -30.20
N PRO A 159 23.52 -8.71 -28.92
CA PRO A 159 23.29 -7.78 -27.81
C PRO A 159 24.39 -6.69 -27.69
N GLN A 160 25.45 -6.76 -28.50
CA GLN A 160 26.63 -5.91 -28.39
C GLN A 160 26.54 -4.70 -29.33
N ALA A 161 25.83 -3.66 -28.91
CA ALA A 161 26.10 -2.31 -29.39
C ALA A 161 27.36 -1.82 -28.64
N PRO A 162 28.43 -1.35 -29.31
CA PRO A 162 29.56 -0.77 -28.60
C PRO A 162 29.10 0.41 -27.75
N ASP A 163 29.77 0.66 -26.61
CA ASP A 163 29.40 1.75 -25.71
C ASP A 163 29.23 3.07 -26.48
N GLY A 164 28.02 3.62 -26.36
CA GLY A 164 27.60 4.83 -27.05
C GLY A 164 27.04 4.67 -28.48
N ALA A 165 26.76 3.46 -28.93
CA ALA A 165 25.98 3.23 -30.15
C ALA A 165 24.46 3.30 -29.91
N LEU A 166 23.71 3.49 -31.00
CA LEU A 166 22.25 3.46 -31.03
C LEU A 166 21.72 2.10 -30.54
N ARG A 167 20.90 2.12 -29.48
CA ARG A 167 20.18 0.97 -28.94
C ARG A 167 18.70 1.07 -29.28
N ALA A 168 18.06 -0.08 -29.51
CA ALA A 168 16.62 -0.19 -29.67
C ALA A 168 16.07 -0.98 -28.47
N LEU A 169 15.23 -0.33 -27.68
CA LEU A 169 14.83 -0.80 -26.36
C LEU A 169 13.51 -1.59 -26.41
N ASP A 170 12.61 -1.20 -27.31
CA ASP A 170 11.26 -1.76 -27.38
C ASP A 170 10.69 -1.70 -28.81
N LEU A 171 9.83 -2.66 -29.13
CA LEU A 171 8.95 -2.70 -30.31
C LEU A 171 7.53 -3.00 -29.82
N SER A 172 6.64 -2.02 -29.90
CA SER A 172 5.26 -2.14 -29.43
C SER A 172 4.28 -1.55 -30.44
N ARG A 173 3.00 -1.91 -30.33
CA ARG A 173 1.91 -1.33 -31.12
C ARG A 173 1.15 -0.35 -30.24
N ASN A 174 0.71 0.79 -30.78
CA ASN A 174 -0.14 1.71 -30.02
C ASN A 174 -1.52 1.08 -29.77
N ARG A 175 -2.31 1.73 -28.91
CA ARG A 175 -3.62 1.23 -28.47
C ARG A 175 -4.62 1.09 -29.60
N GLU A 176 -4.59 2.01 -30.56
CA GLU A 176 -5.48 2.04 -31.73
C GLU A 176 -5.06 1.00 -32.78
N GLY A 177 -3.85 0.46 -32.68
CA GLY A 177 -3.33 -0.54 -33.61
C GLY A 177 -2.90 0.02 -34.97
N ASP A 178 -2.96 1.33 -35.20
CA ASP A 178 -2.61 1.98 -36.46
C ASP A 178 -1.14 2.44 -36.52
N ARG A 179 -0.39 2.30 -35.41
CA ARG A 179 1.04 2.63 -35.33
C ARG A 179 1.86 1.56 -34.62
N VAL A 180 3.09 1.40 -35.07
CA VAL A 180 4.14 0.61 -34.40
C VAL A 180 5.18 1.58 -33.85
N GLN A 181 5.48 1.50 -32.57
CA GLN A 181 6.44 2.35 -31.88
C GLN A 181 7.73 1.58 -31.60
N ILE A 182 8.87 2.24 -31.83
CA ILE A 182 10.20 1.74 -31.46
C ILE A 182 10.88 2.77 -30.57
N ARG A 183 11.23 2.39 -29.34
CA ARG A 183 12.01 3.25 -28.44
C ARG A 183 13.50 3.09 -28.76
N LEU A 184 14.18 4.21 -29.01
CA LEU A 184 15.60 4.25 -29.32
C LEU A 184 16.36 5.08 -28.29
N GLU A 185 17.57 4.66 -27.96
CA GLU A 185 18.46 5.36 -27.01
C GLU A 185 19.88 5.47 -27.60
N GLY A 186 20.56 6.56 -27.30
CA GLY A 186 21.96 6.79 -27.63
C GLY A 186 22.63 7.70 -26.59
N PRO A 187 23.91 8.06 -26.74
CA PRO A 187 24.64 8.89 -25.78
C PRO A 187 23.92 10.21 -25.50
N GLY A 188 23.34 10.33 -24.30
CA GLY A 188 22.65 11.54 -23.86
C GLY A 188 21.30 11.80 -24.53
N TRP A 189 20.67 10.80 -25.16
CA TRP A 189 19.34 10.98 -25.74
C TRP A 189 18.49 9.71 -25.78
N ALA A 190 17.17 9.90 -25.72
CA ALA A 190 16.16 8.88 -26.00
C ALA A 190 15.13 9.43 -27.03
N THR A 191 14.46 8.55 -27.77
CA THR A 191 13.32 8.91 -28.63
C THR A 191 12.36 7.74 -28.82
N ARG A 192 11.19 8.07 -29.33
CA ARG A 192 10.24 7.17 -29.96
C ARG A 192 10.17 7.41 -31.47
N LEU A 193 10.41 6.35 -32.24
CA LEU A 193 10.12 6.26 -33.67
C LEU A 193 8.72 5.67 -33.83
N GLU A 194 7.79 6.38 -34.44
CA GLU A 194 6.48 5.85 -34.82
C GLU A 194 6.48 5.46 -36.30
N ILE A 195 5.91 4.31 -36.60
CA ILE A 195 5.81 3.75 -37.94
C ILE A 195 4.33 3.50 -38.21
N SER A 196 3.78 4.12 -39.26
CA SER A 196 2.40 3.93 -39.68
C SER A 196 2.35 3.50 -41.15
N GLN A 197 1.16 3.07 -41.60
CA GLN A 197 0.90 2.94 -43.03
C GLN A 197 1.09 4.29 -43.72
N ARG A 198 1.61 4.27 -44.95
CA ARG A 198 1.85 5.50 -45.73
C ARG A 198 0.56 6.29 -45.94
N ASN A 199 0.58 7.55 -45.56
CA ASN A 199 -0.46 8.55 -45.81
C ASN A 199 0.19 9.83 -46.33
N ASP A 200 0.09 10.06 -47.64
CA ASP A 200 0.70 11.24 -48.29
C ASP A 200 0.08 12.57 -47.82
N SER A 201 -1.06 12.54 -47.11
CA SER A 201 -1.69 13.74 -46.54
C SER A 201 -1.11 14.17 -45.18
N GLU A 202 -0.39 13.30 -44.50
CA GLU A 202 0.17 13.59 -43.17
C GLU A 202 1.69 13.86 -43.24
N PRO A 203 2.22 14.75 -42.39
CA PRO A 203 3.65 14.97 -42.31
C PRO A 203 4.37 13.71 -41.81
N ALA A 204 5.46 13.35 -42.49
CA ALA A 204 6.33 12.26 -42.11
C ALA A 204 7.78 12.76 -42.08
N PHE A 205 8.52 12.33 -41.07
CA PHE A 205 9.95 12.61 -40.94
C PHE A 205 10.74 11.91 -42.06
N ALA A 206 10.36 10.67 -42.38
CA ALA A 206 10.86 9.94 -43.55
C ALA A 206 9.75 9.05 -44.13
N ARG A 207 9.82 8.79 -45.43
CA ARG A 207 8.85 7.92 -46.12
C ARG A 207 9.55 6.77 -46.84
N THR A 208 8.95 5.60 -46.78
CA THR A 208 9.26 4.48 -47.67
C THR A 208 8.16 4.37 -48.73
N GLU A 209 8.20 3.33 -49.56
CA GLU A 209 7.10 3.05 -50.49
C GLU A 209 5.76 2.83 -49.75
N ARG A 210 5.80 2.24 -48.54
CA ARG A 210 4.61 1.70 -47.84
C ARG A 210 4.39 2.20 -46.42
N LEU A 211 5.36 2.89 -45.84
CA LEU A 211 5.38 3.31 -44.45
C LEU A 211 5.72 4.79 -44.33
N ASP A 212 5.05 5.47 -43.42
CA ASP A 212 5.47 6.75 -42.88
C ASP A 212 6.22 6.54 -41.57
N LEU A 213 7.32 7.27 -41.42
CA LEU A 213 8.17 7.25 -40.23
C LEU A 213 8.06 8.62 -39.57
N ARG A 214 7.64 8.65 -38.32
CA ARG A 214 7.57 9.83 -37.47
C ARG A 214 8.49 9.66 -36.28
N TYR A 215 8.92 10.77 -35.72
CA TYR A 215 9.87 10.80 -34.64
C TYR A 215 9.37 11.77 -33.57
N GLN A 216 9.43 11.38 -32.30
CA GLN A 216 9.11 12.22 -31.14
C GLN A 216 10.32 12.31 -30.19
N GLY A 217 10.80 13.53 -29.92
CA GLY A 217 11.85 13.82 -28.93
C GLY A 217 12.46 15.22 -29.12
N SER A 218 12.77 15.93 -28.04
CA SER A 218 13.03 17.38 -28.06
C SER A 218 14.43 17.84 -28.48
N ASP A 219 15.48 17.02 -28.36
CA ASP A 219 16.85 17.54 -28.44
C ASP A 219 17.81 16.64 -29.25
N ARG A 220 18.06 16.97 -30.53
CA ARG A 220 19.06 16.24 -31.34
C ARG A 220 19.89 17.09 -32.29
N PRO A 221 21.17 16.72 -32.51
CA PRO A 221 21.93 17.18 -33.66
C PRO A 221 21.24 16.74 -34.97
N PRO A 222 20.91 17.67 -35.89
CA PRO A 222 20.24 17.36 -37.16
C PRO A 222 20.92 16.27 -38.01
N ALA A 223 22.24 16.10 -37.85
CA ALA A 223 23.03 15.09 -38.55
C ALA A 223 22.65 13.65 -38.17
N VAL A 224 22.39 13.37 -36.88
CA VAL A 224 22.00 12.03 -36.40
C VAL A 224 20.62 11.66 -36.93
N VAL A 225 19.72 12.65 -36.95
CA VAL A 225 18.37 12.52 -37.48
C VAL A 225 18.42 12.20 -38.97
N ALA A 226 19.18 12.96 -39.78
CA ALA A 226 19.32 12.69 -41.22
C ALA A 226 19.91 11.30 -41.54
N GLN A 227 20.91 10.85 -40.78
CA GLN A 227 21.49 9.51 -40.94
C GLN A 227 20.49 8.40 -40.59
N LEU A 228 19.73 8.58 -39.50
CA LEU A 228 18.68 7.64 -39.10
C LEU A 228 17.58 7.57 -40.18
N ALA A 229 17.15 8.70 -40.75
CA ALA A 229 16.18 8.73 -41.86
C ALA A 229 16.65 7.87 -43.04
N ALA A 230 17.86 8.15 -43.55
CA ALA A 230 18.40 7.45 -44.72
C ALA A 230 18.56 5.95 -44.48
N HIS A 231 19.02 5.56 -43.28
CA HIS A 231 19.15 4.17 -42.88
C HIS A 231 17.79 3.46 -42.83
N LEU A 232 16.81 4.06 -42.15
CA LEU A 232 15.45 3.51 -42.03
C LEU A 232 14.76 3.39 -43.38
N GLN A 233 14.87 4.41 -44.25
CA GLN A 233 14.28 4.36 -45.59
C GLN A 233 14.82 3.20 -46.41
N LYS A 234 16.14 3.01 -46.38
CA LYS A 234 16.78 1.88 -47.07
C LYS A 234 16.36 0.55 -46.46
N ARG A 235 16.27 0.47 -45.12
CA ARG A 235 16.05 -0.80 -44.44
C ARG A 235 14.61 -1.27 -44.48
N LEU A 236 13.67 -0.33 -44.39
CA LEU A 236 12.23 -0.57 -44.36
C LEU A 236 11.59 -0.46 -45.76
N ALA A 237 12.36 -0.22 -46.82
CA ALA A 237 11.85 -0.03 -48.19
C ALA A 237 10.87 -1.12 -48.66
N LYS A 238 11.04 -2.37 -48.21
CA LYS A 238 10.21 -3.51 -48.60
C LYS A 238 9.29 -4.01 -47.50
N VAL A 239 9.29 -3.37 -46.33
CA VAL A 239 8.52 -3.80 -45.16
C VAL A 239 7.11 -3.20 -45.23
N THR A 240 6.08 -3.99 -44.90
CA THR A 240 4.70 -3.50 -44.79
C THR A 240 4.32 -3.24 -43.35
N PHE A 241 3.29 -2.43 -43.14
CA PHE A 241 2.75 -2.16 -41.80
C PHE A 241 2.27 -3.45 -41.14
N ASP A 242 1.54 -4.31 -41.86
CA ASP A 242 1.08 -5.61 -41.36
C ASP A 242 2.22 -6.52 -40.92
N THR A 243 3.37 -6.48 -41.60
CA THR A 243 4.54 -7.28 -41.23
C THR A 243 5.10 -6.82 -39.88
N LEU A 244 5.17 -5.50 -39.66
CA LEU A 244 5.62 -4.92 -38.39
C LEU A 244 4.61 -5.16 -37.27
N GLY A 245 3.31 -5.01 -37.54
CA GLY A 245 2.23 -5.32 -36.60
C GLY A 245 2.29 -6.78 -36.15
N ALA A 246 2.38 -7.72 -37.09
CA ALA A 246 2.50 -9.14 -36.77
C ALA A 246 3.79 -9.51 -36.00
N MET A 247 4.87 -8.74 -36.16
CA MET A 247 6.07 -8.89 -35.35
C MET A 247 5.87 -8.39 -33.93
N ALA A 248 5.24 -7.22 -33.75
CA ALA A 248 4.93 -6.65 -32.43
C ALA A 248 3.93 -7.53 -31.67
N ASP A 249 2.88 -8.02 -32.33
CA ASP A 249 1.81 -8.84 -31.73
C ASP A 249 2.31 -10.21 -31.22
N ARG A 250 3.47 -10.68 -31.67
CA ARG A 250 4.09 -11.94 -31.23
C ARG A 250 5.00 -11.79 -30.03
N LEU A 251 5.30 -10.57 -29.61
CA LEU A 251 6.18 -10.34 -28.48
C LEU A 251 5.44 -10.53 -27.15
N PRO A 252 6.10 -11.04 -26.11
CA PRO A 252 5.50 -11.15 -24.78
C PRO A 252 5.14 -9.75 -24.29
N LYS A 253 3.88 -9.46 -23.97
CA LYS A 253 3.46 -8.11 -23.56
C LYS A 253 4.35 -7.59 -22.42
N LEU A 254 5.20 -6.60 -22.71
CA LEU A 254 5.85 -5.81 -21.68
C LEU A 254 4.75 -5.03 -20.95
N LEU A 255 4.73 -5.12 -19.63
CA LEU A 255 3.97 -4.18 -18.82
C LEU A 255 4.48 -2.77 -19.19
N PRO A 256 3.60 -1.81 -19.50
CA PRO A 256 4.02 -0.50 -19.95
C PRO A 256 4.92 0.16 -18.90
N VAL A 257 6.21 0.24 -19.18
CA VAL A 257 7.16 1.05 -18.40
C VAL A 257 7.04 2.46 -18.94
N GLY A 258 6.42 3.33 -18.12
CA GLY A 258 6.10 4.74 -18.34
C GLY A 258 6.65 5.42 -19.60
N ALA A 259 5.73 5.89 -20.45
CA ALA A 259 6.02 6.96 -21.39
C ALA A 259 4.72 7.67 -21.81
N HIS A 260 4.41 8.76 -21.10
CA HIS A 260 3.39 9.75 -21.46
C HIS A 260 3.55 10.19 -22.93
N ASP A 261 2.50 10.04 -23.74
CA ASP A 261 2.26 10.86 -24.90
C ASP A 261 1.32 12.00 -24.50
N GLY A 262 1.86 13.22 -24.41
CA GLY A 262 1.14 14.42 -23.96
C GLY A 262 0.03 14.92 -24.90
N SER A 263 -0.73 14.05 -25.55
CA SER A 263 -1.94 14.42 -26.28
C SER A 263 -3.16 14.09 -25.43
N GLY A 264 -3.67 15.10 -24.74
CA GLY A 264 -4.87 14.99 -23.91
C GLY A 264 -6.10 14.62 -24.75
N ASP A 265 -6.72 13.50 -24.38
CA ASP A 265 -8.17 13.37 -24.43
C ASP A 265 -8.66 12.51 -23.24
N ALA A 266 -9.67 13.03 -22.55
CA ALA A 266 -10.00 12.70 -21.16
C ALA A 266 -10.87 11.44 -21.03
N SER A 267 -10.25 10.26 -21.11
CA SER A 267 -10.82 9.05 -20.52
C SER A 267 -9.78 8.37 -19.63
N HIS A 268 -10.07 8.37 -18.32
CA HIS A 268 -9.21 7.97 -17.21
C HIS A 268 -8.63 6.55 -17.34
N ALA A 269 -7.57 6.37 -18.13
CA ALA A 269 -6.56 5.41 -17.75
C ALA A 269 -5.86 6.00 -16.51
N PRO A 270 -5.74 5.25 -15.39
CA PRO A 270 -4.93 5.73 -14.28
C PRO A 270 -3.55 6.09 -14.81
N ASP A 271 -3.01 7.24 -14.41
CA ASP A 271 -1.64 7.61 -14.75
C ASP A 271 -0.74 6.40 -14.51
N PRO A 272 0.18 6.08 -15.43
CA PRO A 272 1.16 5.06 -15.16
C PRO A 272 1.79 5.41 -13.82
N ILE A 273 1.65 4.50 -12.84
CA ILE A 273 2.31 4.59 -11.54
C ILE A 273 3.72 5.09 -11.83
N ASP A 274 4.08 6.29 -11.33
CA ASP A 274 5.40 6.90 -11.53
C ASP A 274 6.43 5.77 -11.56
N PRO A 275 7.25 5.66 -12.63
CA PRO A 275 8.18 4.53 -12.80
C PRO A 275 8.81 4.33 -11.45
N PRO A 276 8.64 3.15 -10.82
CA PRO A 276 8.79 3.01 -9.39
C PRO A 276 10.06 3.72 -9.05
N ASP A 277 9.91 4.82 -8.34
CA ASP A 277 10.99 5.51 -7.70
C ASP A 277 11.53 4.37 -6.83
N LEU A 278 12.56 3.67 -7.34
CA LEU A 278 13.08 2.41 -6.82
C LEU A 278 13.88 2.76 -5.58
N HIS A 279 13.19 3.44 -4.66
CA HIS A 279 13.50 3.58 -3.27
C HIS A 279 13.68 2.16 -2.77
N ARG A 280 14.83 1.98 -2.14
CA ARG A 280 15.41 0.69 -1.74
C ARG A 280 14.39 -0.11 -0.93
N GLY A 281 13.80 -1.14 -1.54
CA GLY A 281 12.77 -1.97 -0.89
C GLY A 281 13.29 -2.76 0.31
N LEU A 282 12.42 -3.46 1.05
CA LEU A 282 12.76 -4.10 2.33
C LEU A 282 14.00 -5.01 2.27
N GLN A 283 14.13 -5.75 1.15
CA GLN A 283 15.27 -6.64 0.89
C GLN A 283 16.57 -5.86 0.72
N GLU A 284 16.49 -4.66 0.15
CA GLU A 284 17.59 -3.74 0.07
C GLU A 284 17.79 -3.10 1.45
N SER A 285 16.79 -2.47 2.07
CA SER A 285 16.95 -1.74 3.34
C SER A 285 17.47 -2.60 4.51
N TRP A 286 17.20 -3.91 4.59
CA TRP A 286 17.74 -4.76 5.68
C TRP A 286 19.18 -5.26 5.45
N GLY A 287 19.69 -5.21 4.22
CA GLY A 287 21.05 -5.63 3.87
C GLY A 287 21.96 -4.50 3.39
N HIS A 288 21.39 -3.37 2.98
CA HIS A 288 22.06 -2.31 2.24
C HIS A 288 23.09 -1.59 3.10
N PRO A 289 24.24 -1.19 2.53
CA PRO A 289 25.24 -0.39 3.23
C PRO A 289 24.69 0.88 3.88
N ASP A 290 23.71 1.52 3.25
CA ASP A 290 23.12 2.79 3.71
C ASP A 290 21.95 2.63 4.67
N ARG A 291 21.57 1.41 5.07
CA ARG A 291 20.43 1.19 5.96
C ARG A 291 20.48 1.94 7.28
N TRP A 292 21.67 2.39 7.70
CA TRP A 292 21.85 3.14 8.94
C TRP A 292 21.16 4.51 8.91
N ARG A 293 20.97 5.12 7.73
CA ARG A 293 20.34 6.44 7.58
C ARG A 293 18.88 6.44 7.11
N ILE A 294 18.33 5.29 6.72
CA ILE A 294 16.95 5.18 6.23
C ILE A 294 16.00 4.94 7.43
N PHE A 295 15.10 5.87 7.73
CA PHE A 295 14.10 5.75 8.81
C PHE A 295 12.65 5.77 8.29
N LEU A 296 12.49 6.20 7.05
CA LEU A 296 11.23 6.33 6.34
C LEU A 296 11.14 5.23 5.28
N MET A 297 10.13 4.38 5.37
CA MET A 297 9.96 3.17 4.55
C MET A 297 8.93 3.41 3.45
N THR A 298 9.15 4.47 2.68
CA THR A 298 8.19 4.97 1.67
C THR A 298 7.85 3.89 0.65
N SER A 299 8.86 3.15 0.15
CA SER A 299 8.67 2.12 -0.88
C SER A 299 7.84 0.93 -0.36
N GLU A 300 8.06 0.54 0.88
CA GLU A 300 7.46 -0.63 1.51
C GLU A 300 6.05 -0.31 1.98
N ILE A 301 5.83 0.91 2.46
CA ILE A 301 4.50 1.43 2.73
C ILE A 301 3.70 1.46 1.42
N LYS A 302 4.27 1.98 0.33
CA LYS A 302 3.64 1.98 -0.99
C LYS A 302 3.34 0.56 -1.47
N ARG A 303 4.25 -0.40 -1.27
CA ARG A 303 4.03 -1.81 -1.61
C ARG A 303 2.95 -2.46 -0.73
N ALA A 304 2.88 -2.10 0.55
CA ALA A 304 1.92 -2.66 1.48
C ALA A 304 0.54 -2.01 1.39
N ARG A 305 0.39 -0.86 0.70
CA ARG A 305 -0.83 -0.06 0.69
C ARG A 305 -2.04 -0.82 0.13
N ASP A 306 -1.84 -1.70 -0.84
CA ASP A 306 -2.96 -2.46 -1.44
C ASP A 306 -3.43 -3.55 -0.47
N SER A 307 -2.51 -4.10 0.34
CA SER A 307 -2.83 -4.98 1.47
C SER A 307 -3.43 -4.25 2.68
N ALA A 308 -3.61 -2.92 2.59
CA ALA A 308 -4.35 -2.15 3.57
C ALA A 308 -5.84 -2.36 3.44
N VAL A 309 -6.32 -2.50 2.21
CA VAL A 309 -7.75 -2.58 1.95
C VAL A 309 -8.24 -3.99 2.25
N GLN A 310 -9.11 -4.09 3.25
CA GLN A 310 -9.73 -5.30 3.71
C GLN A 310 -11.13 -5.40 3.09
N VAL A 311 -11.41 -6.53 2.46
CA VAL A 311 -12.76 -6.85 2.00
C VAL A 311 -13.42 -7.77 3.03
N ASP A 312 -14.45 -7.28 3.70
CA ASP A 312 -15.24 -7.99 4.70
C ASP A 312 -16.29 -8.86 4.00
N LEU A 313 -15.83 -10.04 3.59
CA LEU A 313 -16.60 -11.12 2.98
C LEU A 313 -16.51 -12.36 3.88
N PRO A 314 -17.40 -13.36 3.76
CA PRO A 314 -17.03 -14.73 4.08
C PRO A 314 -15.98 -15.16 3.05
N TRP A 315 -14.71 -14.77 3.25
CA TRP A 315 -13.61 -15.17 2.39
C TRP A 315 -12.68 -16.14 3.09
N VAL A 316 -12.13 -17.04 2.30
CA VAL A 316 -11.01 -17.86 2.72
C VAL A 316 -9.77 -17.25 2.09
N GLN A 317 -8.89 -16.70 2.94
CA GLN A 317 -7.53 -16.39 2.54
C GLN A 317 -6.72 -17.67 2.55
N ILE A 318 -6.04 -17.98 1.47
CA ILE A 318 -5.05 -19.04 1.41
C ILE A 318 -3.70 -18.39 1.14
N GLU A 319 -2.75 -18.57 2.04
CA GLU A 319 -1.35 -18.28 1.76
C GLU A 319 -0.66 -19.56 1.30
N HIS A 320 -0.29 -19.62 0.02
CA HIS A 320 0.53 -20.70 -0.50
C HIS A 320 2.00 -20.38 -0.23
N GLY A 321 2.56 -21.03 0.78
CA GLY A 321 3.89 -20.73 1.27
C GLY A 321 4.32 -21.55 2.47
N ASP A 322 5.58 -21.37 2.84
CA ASP A 322 6.14 -21.78 4.12
C ASP A 322 5.51 -20.95 5.26
N PHE A 323 5.24 -21.58 6.39
CA PHE A 323 4.78 -20.93 7.60
C PHE A 323 5.66 -19.76 8.06
N GLU A 324 6.98 -19.78 7.80
CA GLU A 324 7.86 -18.65 8.12
C GLU A 324 7.38 -17.35 7.46
N CYS A 325 6.82 -17.43 6.24
CA CYS A 325 6.37 -16.25 5.49
C CYS A 325 5.30 -15.44 6.24
N GLN A 326 4.52 -16.08 7.12
CA GLN A 326 3.53 -15.41 7.98
C GLN A 326 4.15 -14.45 9.00
N PHE A 327 5.42 -14.65 9.36
CA PHE A 327 6.17 -13.81 10.31
C PHE A 327 7.11 -12.83 9.62
N VAL A 328 7.32 -13.00 8.31
CA VAL A 328 8.22 -12.17 7.50
C VAL A 328 7.44 -11.05 6.78
N GLY A 329 6.12 -10.98 6.97
CA GLY A 329 5.27 -9.95 6.39
C GLY A 329 5.76 -8.54 6.73
N VAL A 330 5.75 -7.65 5.74
CA VAL A 330 6.09 -6.22 5.88
C VAL A 330 5.40 -5.58 7.09
N GLY A 331 4.17 -6.00 7.39
CA GLY A 331 3.40 -5.51 8.53
C GLY A 331 3.99 -5.81 9.91
N ASP A 332 4.84 -6.81 10.08
CA ASP A 332 5.45 -7.12 11.38
C ASP A 332 6.73 -6.33 11.67
N PHE A 333 7.31 -5.69 10.64
CA PHE A 333 8.48 -4.83 10.77
C PHE A 333 8.14 -3.35 10.61
N LEU A 334 6.99 -3.02 10.03
CA LEU A 334 6.59 -1.64 9.76
C LEU A 334 5.39 -1.21 10.61
N ASN A 335 5.46 0.05 11.04
CA ASN A 335 4.34 0.78 11.61
C ASN A 335 3.45 1.30 10.48
N LEU A 336 2.68 0.41 9.83
CA LEU A 336 1.79 0.78 8.73
C LEU A 336 0.65 1.68 9.22
N PRO A 337 0.51 2.94 8.77
CA PRO A 337 -0.43 3.94 9.32
C PRO A 337 -1.88 3.47 9.51
N TRP A 338 -2.36 2.59 8.64
CA TRP A 338 -3.73 2.05 8.65
C TRP A 338 -3.92 0.81 9.54
N ARG A 339 -2.84 0.23 10.10
CA ARG A 339 -2.91 -0.94 10.98
C ARG A 339 -2.65 -0.54 12.43
N SER A 340 -3.70 -0.34 13.23
CA SER A 340 -3.51 -0.14 14.67
C SER A 340 -2.90 -1.40 15.32
N PRO A 341 -1.73 -1.30 15.98
CA PRO A 341 -1.10 -2.42 16.67
C PRO A 341 -1.95 -2.89 17.87
N TRP A 342 -2.82 -2.03 18.39
CA TRP A 342 -3.76 -2.37 19.47
C TRP A 342 -4.87 -3.31 18.98
N LEU A 343 -5.31 -3.17 17.73
CA LEU A 343 -6.24 -4.12 17.09
C LEU A 343 -5.57 -5.49 16.86
N ARG A 344 -4.24 -5.58 16.71
CA ARG A 344 -3.53 -6.88 16.71
C ARG A 344 -3.61 -7.58 18.06
N GLY A 345 -3.69 -6.87 19.18
CA GLY A 345 -3.90 -7.51 20.48
C GLY A 345 -5.17 -8.37 20.50
N GLN A 346 -6.22 -7.94 19.78
CA GLN A 346 -7.47 -8.67 19.66
C GLN A 346 -7.48 -9.65 18.48
N HIS A 347 -7.00 -9.25 17.29
CA HIS A 347 -6.96 -10.15 16.12
C HIS A 347 -5.89 -11.24 16.27
N ASN A 348 -4.67 -10.93 16.70
CA ASN A 348 -3.60 -11.92 16.85
C ASN A 348 -3.72 -12.78 18.12
N ALA A 349 -4.29 -12.28 19.23
CA ALA A 349 -4.59 -13.18 20.36
C ALA A 349 -5.70 -14.19 20.00
N ASN A 350 -6.63 -13.80 19.14
CA ASN A 350 -7.67 -14.70 18.63
C ASN A 350 -7.16 -15.63 17.55
N THR A 351 -6.30 -15.16 16.63
CA THR A 351 -5.73 -15.99 15.57
C THR A 351 -4.54 -16.82 16.03
N ALA A 352 -3.54 -16.33 16.77
CA ALA A 352 -2.43 -17.19 17.22
C ALA A 352 -2.87 -18.29 18.22
N ARG A 353 -3.77 -17.98 19.17
CA ARG A 353 -4.34 -19.02 20.08
C ARG A 353 -5.43 -19.87 19.42
N GLY A 354 -6.10 -19.37 18.37
CA GLY A 354 -7.03 -20.15 17.55
C GLY A 354 -6.32 -21.10 16.59
N ARG A 355 -5.28 -20.60 15.89
CA ARG A 355 -4.45 -21.29 14.89
C ARG A 355 -3.63 -22.43 15.48
N MET A 356 -3.10 -22.31 16.72
CA MET A 356 -2.44 -23.45 17.38
C MET A 356 -3.42 -24.53 17.90
N ARG A 357 -4.71 -24.24 18.03
CA ARG A 357 -5.72 -25.21 18.50
C ARG A 357 -6.55 -25.84 17.38
N ALA A 358 -6.52 -25.29 16.16
CA ALA A 358 -7.30 -25.76 15.02
C ALA A 358 -6.92 -27.17 14.51
N GLY A 359 -5.85 -27.80 15.04
CA GLY A 359 -5.66 -29.25 14.93
C GLY A 359 -6.74 -30.09 15.64
N ARG A 360 -7.65 -29.46 16.39
CA ARG A 360 -8.93 -30.02 16.84
C ARG A 360 -10.01 -28.97 16.65
N ALA A 361 -11.03 -29.28 15.85
CA ALA A 361 -12.27 -28.53 15.72
C ALA A 361 -13.01 -28.42 17.07
N GLY A 362 -12.52 -27.55 17.96
CA GLY A 362 -13.15 -27.21 19.22
C GLY A 362 -13.82 -25.86 19.07
N GLU A 363 -15.15 -25.87 19.05
CA GLU A 363 -16.04 -24.71 19.07
C GLU A 363 -15.54 -23.67 20.10
N ARG A 364 -15.26 -22.46 19.63
CA ARG A 364 -15.11 -21.30 20.51
C ARG A 364 -16.48 -20.68 20.74
N PRO A 365 -16.80 -20.22 21.98
CA PRO A 365 -17.99 -19.43 22.22
C PRO A 365 -17.93 -18.18 21.34
N ALA A 366 -19.05 -17.84 20.71
CA ALA A 366 -19.21 -16.57 20.02
C ALA A 366 -18.74 -15.44 20.96
N ASP A 367 -17.94 -14.51 20.47
CA ASP A 367 -17.77 -13.23 21.16
C ASP A 367 -19.15 -12.55 21.08
N GLU A 368 -19.98 -12.74 22.12
CA GLU A 368 -21.40 -12.35 22.22
C GLU A 368 -21.65 -10.82 22.17
N GLY A 369 -20.67 -10.01 21.77
CA GLY A 369 -20.77 -8.54 21.71
C GLY A 369 -20.43 -7.89 20.37
N ARG A 370 -19.89 -8.62 19.39
CA ARG A 370 -19.76 -8.13 18.01
C ARG A 370 -20.78 -8.87 17.16
N GLU A 371 -21.91 -8.23 16.91
CA GLU A 371 -22.98 -8.78 16.07
C GLU A 371 -22.43 -9.24 14.71
N GLY A 372 -22.34 -10.56 14.53
CA GLY A 372 -22.62 -11.23 13.26
C GLY A 372 -21.67 -11.05 12.07
N GLY A 373 -20.50 -10.44 12.21
CA GLY A 373 -19.55 -10.33 11.11
C GLY A 373 -19.19 -11.72 10.52
N PRO A 374 -19.20 -11.90 9.19
CA PRO A 374 -18.87 -13.18 8.58
C PRO A 374 -17.47 -13.63 8.98
N ARG A 375 -17.30 -14.91 9.30
CA ARG A 375 -16.00 -15.47 9.67
C ARG A 375 -15.12 -15.55 8.41
N GLY A 376 -14.12 -14.68 8.33
CA GLY A 376 -12.98 -14.89 7.44
C GLY A 376 -12.10 -16.03 7.97
N TYR A 377 -11.57 -16.87 7.08
CA TYR A 377 -10.64 -17.95 7.43
C TYR A 377 -9.27 -17.67 6.79
N ASP A 378 -8.21 -17.68 7.60
CA ASP A 378 -6.83 -17.61 7.11
C ASP A 378 -6.22 -19.02 7.13
N LEU A 379 -5.97 -19.57 5.96
CA LEU A 379 -5.37 -20.88 5.75
C LEU A 379 -3.98 -20.71 5.13
N VAL A 380 -3.10 -21.67 5.39
CA VAL A 380 -1.74 -21.70 4.84
C VAL A 380 -1.43 -23.11 4.41
N THR A 381 -0.74 -23.26 3.28
CA THR A 381 -0.32 -24.60 2.84
C THR A 381 0.81 -25.16 3.71
N ASP A 382 1.55 -24.31 4.43
CA ASP A 382 2.62 -24.68 5.38
C ASP A 382 3.69 -25.55 4.72
N LEU A 383 4.23 -25.07 3.59
CA LEU A 383 5.19 -25.82 2.77
C LEU A 383 6.44 -26.17 3.61
N HIS A 384 6.75 -27.45 3.70
CA HIS A 384 7.98 -27.93 4.36
C HIS A 384 9.08 -28.25 3.35
N ASP A 385 10.29 -28.55 3.82
CA ASP A 385 11.47 -28.84 3.00
C ASP A 385 11.19 -29.77 1.80
N MET A 386 10.36 -30.80 2.01
CA MET A 386 10.00 -31.72 0.92
C MET A 386 9.14 -31.04 -0.15
N ASP A 387 8.15 -30.23 0.22
CA ASP A 387 7.34 -29.45 -0.73
C ASP A 387 8.19 -28.40 -1.47
N VAL A 388 9.20 -27.84 -0.82
CA VAL A 388 10.16 -26.93 -1.47
C VAL A 388 10.95 -27.67 -2.55
N ILE A 389 11.33 -28.92 -2.31
CA ILE A 389 12.11 -29.74 -3.26
C ILE A 389 11.23 -30.31 -4.38
N THR A 390 10.03 -30.80 -4.05
CA THR A 390 9.17 -31.54 -4.99
C THR A 390 8.04 -30.72 -5.61
N GLY A 391 7.85 -29.47 -5.17
CA GLY A 391 6.70 -28.62 -5.49
C GLY A 391 5.60 -28.75 -4.44
N GLY A 392 4.94 -27.63 -4.13
CA GLY A 392 3.83 -27.52 -3.19
C GLY A 392 2.44 -27.61 -3.84
N THR A 393 2.37 -27.69 -5.17
CA THR A 393 1.11 -27.63 -5.95
C THR A 393 0.06 -28.66 -5.49
N ASN A 394 0.44 -29.91 -5.20
CA ASN A 394 -0.52 -30.95 -4.78
C ASN A 394 -1.21 -30.58 -3.45
N ARG A 395 -0.46 -29.99 -2.52
CA ARG A 395 -0.99 -29.62 -1.21
C ARG A 395 -1.98 -28.47 -1.30
N LEU A 396 -1.74 -27.54 -2.21
CA LEU A 396 -2.70 -26.49 -2.54
C LEU A 396 -3.96 -27.08 -3.21
N ALA A 397 -3.81 -28.05 -4.10
CA ALA A 397 -4.93 -28.72 -4.75
C ALA A 397 -5.82 -29.45 -3.73
N ASP A 398 -5.22 -30.20 -2.80
CA ASP A 398 -5.93 -30.89 -1.71
C ASP A 398 -6.71 -29.91 -0.83
N LEU A 399 -6.12 -28.75 -0.51
CA LEU A 399 -6.77 -27.70 0.26
C LEU A 399 -7.97 -27.10 -0.49
N LEU A 400 -7.82 -26.78 -1.77
CA LEU A 400 -8.90 -26.23 -2.60
C LEU A 400 -10.03 -27.25 -2.80
N GLU A 401 -9.69 -28.52 -3.00
CA GLU A 401 -10.66 -29.62 -3.05
C GLU A 401 -11.43 -29.74 -1.74
N THR A 402 -10.75 -29.70 -0.60
CA THR A 402 -11.38 -29.74 0.73
C THR A 402 -12.37 -28.59 0.89
N LEU A 403 -11.98 -27.36 0.56
CA LEU A 403 -12.87 -26.18 0.64
C LEU A 403 -14.06 -26.24 -0.32
N ARG A 404 -13.93 -26.95 -1.43
CA ARG A 404 -15.00 -27.16 -2.41
C ARG A 404 -15.99 -28.24 -1.94
N GLU A 405 -15.52 -29.28 -1.27
CA GLU A 405 -16.32 -30.44 -0.86
C GLU A 405 -16.93 -30.29 0.53
N GLU A 406 -16.19 -29.72 1.47
CA GLU A 406 -16.63 -29.47 2.82
C GLU A 406 -17.48 -28.19 2.87
N GLN A 407 -18.77 -28.34 3.14
CA GLN A 407 -19.71 -27.22 3.24
C GLN A 407 -19.69 -26.50 4.59
N GLU A 408 -18.79 -26.88 5.51
CA GLU A 408 -18.67 -26.22 6.81
C GLU A 408 -18.24 -24.75 6.68
N ILE A 409 -17.50 -24.45 5.62
CA ILE A 409 -17.06 -23.11 5.27
C ILE A 409 -17.51 -22.86 3.82
N PRO A 410 -18.66 -22.21 3.58
CA PRO A 410 -19.05 -21.82 2.22
C PRO A 410 -18.46 -20.43 1.89
N PRO A 411 -17.27 -20.32 1.25
CA PRO A 411 -16.73 -19.02 0.91
C PRO A 411 -17.58 -18.34 -0.17
N GLU A 412 -17.78 -17.03 -0.03
CA GLU A 412 -18.21 -16.17 -1.14
C GLU A 412 -17.04 -15.85 -2.07
N LEU A 413 -15.80 -15.96 -1.58
CA LEU A 413 -14.58 -15.68 -2.34
C LEU A 413 -13.38 -16.41 -1.70
N ILE A 414 -12.50 -16.96 -2.53
CA ILE A 414 -11.17 -17.40 -2.09
C ILE A 414 -10.15 -16.40 -2.60
N GLN A 415 -9.31 -15.87 -1.71
CA GLN A 415 -8.11 -15.12 -2.09
C GLN A 415 -6.89 -16.00 -1.82
N LEU A 416 -6.21 -16.40 -2.88
CA LEU A 416 -5.00 -17.19 -2.84
C LEU A 416 -3.79 -16.29 -3.07
N ASN A 417 -2.94 -16.13 -2.06
CA ASN A 417 -1.70 -15.38 -2.12
C ASN A 417 -0.50 -16.34 -2.25
N CYS A 418 0.34 -16.15 -3.26
CA CYS A 418 1.58 -16.93 -3.41
C CYS A 418 2.78 -16.18 -2.81
N THR A 419 3.46 -16.86 -1.88
CA THR A 419 4.71 -16.36 -1.30
C THR A 419 5.90 -16.56 -2.25
N CYS A 420 7.13 -16.26 -1.80
CA CYS A 420 8.32 -16.41 -2.63
C CYS A 420 8.66 -17.87 -2.93
N VAL A 421 8.34 -18.80 -2.02
CA VAL A 421 8.72 -20.21 -2.15
C VAL A 421 8.08 -20.89 -3.37
N PRO A 422 6.75 -20.82 -3.59
CA PRO A 422 6.11 -21.37 -4.80
C PRO A 422 6.65 -20.79 -6.12
N LEU A 423 7.08 -19.53 -6.11
CA LEU A 423 7.66 -18.91 -7.30
C LEU A 423 9.06 -19.47 -7.60
N MET A 424 9.84 -19.80 -6.57
CA MET A 424 11.21 -20.27 -6.70
C MET A 424 11.31 -21.77 -6.99
N ASN A 425 10.40 -22.59 -6.47
CA ASN A 425 10.35 -24.03 -6.74
C ASN A 425 9.63 -24.36 -8.07
N GLY A 426 9.01 -23.37 -8.71
CA GLY A 426 8.35 -23.52 -10.02
C GLY A 426 6.95 -24.13 -9.94
N ASP A 427 6.21 -23.92 -8.85
CA ASP A 427 4.81 -24.33 -8.74
C ASP A 427 3.93 -23.63 -9.79
N ASP A 428 3.17 -24.40 -10.57
CA ASP A 428 2.25 -23.87 -11.59
C ASP A 428 0.88 -23.58 -10.97
N VAL A 429 0.87 -22.58 -10.10
CA VAL A 429 -0.33 -22.19 -9.35
C VAL A 429 -1.40 -21.59 -10.27
N GLU A 430 -1.00 -20.92 -11.35
CA GLU A 430 -1.93 -20.35 -12.32
C GLU A 430 -2.75 -21.44 -13.03
N PHE A 431 -2.10 -22.52 -13.46
CA PHE A 431 -2.79 -23.66 -14.04
C PHE A 431 -3.77 -24.30 -13.05
N LEU A 432 -3.32 -24.57 -11.81
CA LEU A 432 -4.16 -25.15 -10.78
C LEU A 432 -5.40 -24.28 -10.50
N VAL A 433 -5.22 -22.98 -10.29
CA VAL A 433 -6.33 -22.04 -10.04
C VAL A 433 -7.28 -21.99 -11.24
N THR A 434 -6.75 -22.05 -12.47
CA THR A 434 -7.56 -22.07 -13.69
C THR A 434 -8.45 -23.31 -13.75
N GLU A 435 -7.92 -24.48 -13.39
CA GLU A 435 -8.70 -25.71 -13.31
C GLU A 435 -9.73 -25.67 -12.17
N GLU A 436 -9.36 -25.17 -11.00
CA GLU A 436 -10.27 -25.08 -9.86
C GLU A 436 -11.40 -24.07 -10.08
N ARG A 437 -11.15 -22.95 -10.77
CA ARG A 437 -12.20 -22.00 -11.16
C ARG A 437 -13.31 -22.63 -12.02
N LYS A 438 -13.01 -23.70 -12.77
CA LYS A 438 -14.02 -24.43 -13.57
C LYS A 438 -14.93 -25.29 -12.69
N LYS A 439 -14.47 -25.67 -11.49
CA LYS A 439 -15.15 -26.57 -10.55
C LYS A 439 -15.82 -25.81 -9.40
N ALA A 440 -15.24 -24.68 -9.00
CA ALA A 440 -15.68 -23.88 -7.86
C ALA A 440 -17.00 -23.13 -8.15
N LYS A 441 -17.85 -23.01 -7.13
CA LYS A 441 -19.08 -22.19 -7.16
C LYS A 441 -18.84 -20.74 -6.75
N PHE A 442 -17.60 -20.44 -6.35
CA PHE A 442 -17.16 -19.15 -5.83
C PHE A 442 -15.96 -18.66 -6.64
N PRO A 443 -15.75 -17.34 -6.75
CA PRO A 443 -14.56 -16.77 -7.34
C PRO A 443 -13.30 -17.16 -6.54
N ILE A 444 -12.26 -17.58 -7.26
CA ILE A 444 -10.91 -17.74 -6.72
C ILE A 444 -10.04 -16.64 -7.32
N ILE A 445 -9.50 -15.77 -6.50
CA ILE A 445 -8.58 -14.70 -6.88
C ILE A 445 -7.17 -15.16 -6.53
N LEU A 446 -6.31 -15.27 -7.54
CA LEU A 446 -4.88 -15.50 -7.35
C LEU A 446 -4.18 -14.14 -7.29
N THR A 447 -3.55 -13.85 -6.17
CA THR A 447 -2.63 -12.72 -5.98
C THR A 447 -1.21 -13.29 -6.01
N ALA A 448 -0.51 -13.07 -7.11
CA ALA A 448 0.92 -13.34 -7.18
C ALA A 448 1.71 -12.17 -6.57
N GLN A 449 3.01 -12.34 -6.33
CA GLN A 449 3.87 -11.23 -5.92
C GLN A 449 3.94 -10.08 -6.94
N TYR A 450 3.61 -10.38 -8.19
CA TYR A 450 3.45 -9.43 -9.28
C TYR A 450 1.98 -9.44 -9.71
N ASP A 451 1.13 -8.74 -8.96
CA ASP A 451 -0.27 -8.62 -9.36
C ASP A 451 -0.35 -7.76 -10.64
N VAL A 452 -1.06 -8.26 -11.65
CA VAL A 452 -1.36 -7.53 -12.89
C VAL A 452 -2.51 -6.55 -12.69
N HIS A 453 -3.29 -6.72 -11.62
CA HIS A 453 -4.35 -5.80 -11.24
C HIS A 453 -3.75 -4.63 -10.44
N PRO A 454 -3.93 -3.38 -10.87
CA PRO A 454 -3.28 -2.23 -10.25
C PRO A 454 -3.68 -2.00 -8.79
N TYR A 455 -4.83 -2.57 -8.37
CA TYR A 455 -5.38 -2.47 -7.01
C TYR A 455 -5.76 -3.85 -6.43
N GLY A 456 -5.47 -4.94 -7.13
CA GLY A 456 -5.94 -6.29 -6.78
C GLY A 456 -7.37 -6.61 -7.24
N ALA A 457 -7.59 -7.84 -7.69
CA ALA A 457 -8.88 -8.27 -8.25
C ALA A 457 -10.06 -8.23 -7.26
N HIS A 458 -9.79 -8.25 -5.94
CA HIS A 458 -10.84 -8.16 -4.92
C HIS A 458 -11.45 -6.76 -4.87
N ILE A 459 -10.65 -5.70 -5.08
CA ILE A 459 -11.12 -4.32 -5.17
C ILE A 459 -11.95 -4.14 -6.45
N GLU A 460 -11.50 -4.71 -7.58
CA GLU A 460 -12.29 -4.71 -8.82
C GLU A 460 -13.64 -5.42 -8.65
N ALA A 461 -13.69 -6.52 -7.91
CA ALA A 461 -14.94 -7.21 -7.61
C ALA A 461 -15.90 -6.33 -6.81
N MET A 462 -15.40 -5.59 -5.81
CA MET A 462 -16.19 -4.64 -5.04
C MET A 462 -16.69 -3.46 -5.89
N GLN A 463 -15.85 -2.91 -6.76
CA GLN A 463 -16.27 -1.87 -7.70
C GLN A 463 -17.35 -2.38 -8.65
N LYS A 464 -17.16 -3.56 -9.27
CA LYS A 464 -18.18 -4.16 -10.15
C LYS A 464 -19.51 -4.33 -9.45
N ARG A 465 -19.50 -4.75 -8.17
CA ARG A 465 -20.70 -4.85 -7.36
C ARG A 465 -21.35 -3.49 -7.11
N LEU A 466 -20.58 -2.48 -6.72
CA LEU A 466 -21.05 -1.10 -6.57
C LEU A 466 -21.68 -0.52 -7.85
N LEU A 467 -21.12 -0.84 -9.02
CA LEU A 467 -21.66 -0.43 -10.32
C LEU A 467 -22.93 -1.19 -10.71
N ALA A 468 -23.05 -2.46 -10.28
CA ALA A 468 -24.22 -3.30 -10.51
C ALA A 468 -25.35 -3.07 -9.49
N ALA A 469 -25.07 -2.41 -8.37
CA ALA A 469 -26.05 -2.11 -7.33
C ALA A 469 -27.23 -1.32 -7.92
N PRO A 470 -28.48 -1.60 -7.50
CA PRO A 470 -29.65 -0.88 -7.99
C PRO A 470 -29.49 0.63 -7.83
N ARG A 471 -29.82 1.38 -8.89
CA ARG A 471 -29.90 2.84 -8.80
C ARG A 471 -31.10 3.19 -7.90
N VAL A 472 -30.81 3.80 -6.76
CA VAL A 472 -31.79 4.35 -5.82
C VAL A 472 -31.69 5.87 -5.86
N GLU A 473 -32.79 6.56 -5.55
CA GLU A 473 -32.75 8.01 -5.36
C GLU A 473 -31.87 8.30 -4.13
N PRO A 474 -30.75 9.04 -4.26
CA PRO A 474 -29.85 9.27 -3.16
C PRO A 474 -30.48 10.21 -2.13
N ASP A 475 -30.30 9.91 -0.83
CA ASP A 475 -30.67 10.83 0.24
C ASP A 475 -29.59 11.91 0.37
N PRO A 476 -29.90 13.19 0.07
CA PRO A 476 -28.90 14.26 0.07
C PRO A 476 -28.36 14.59 1.47
N GLN A 477 -28.94 14.05 2.54
CA GLN A 477 -28.49 14.22 3.93
C GLN A 477 -27.69 13.02 4.46
N LEU A 478 -27.59 11.94 3.70
CA LEU A 478 -26.74 10.80 4.03
C LEU A 478 -25.34 10.99 3.47
N VAL A 479 -24.33 10.67 4.29
CA VAL A 479 -22.92 10.87 3.98
C VAL A 479 -22.16 9.55 3.99
N ASN A 480 -21.40 9.28 2.93
CA ASN A 480 -20.36 8.26 2.94
C ASN A 480 -19.01 8.86 3.34
N LEU A 481 -18.28 8.20 4.23
CA LEU A 481 -16.89 8.53 4.56
C LEU A 481 -15.95 7.57 3.84
N VAL A 482 -14.97 8.11 3.08
CA VAL A 482 -14.04 7.33 2.26
C VAL A 482 -12.60 7.62 2.69
N GLY A 483 -11.83 6.58 3.02
CA GLY A 483 -10.40 6.71 3.34
C GLY A 483 -10.10 6.98 4.82
N PHE A 484 -11.09 6.86 5.70
CA PHE A 484 -10.93 7.09 7.14
C PHE A 484 -10.58 5.77 7.86
N PRO A 485 -9.37 5.63 8.44
CA PRO A 485 -9.01 4.43 9.19
C PRO A 485 -9.87 4.30 10.47
N GLU A 486 -10.19 3.06 10.83
CA GLU A 486 -10.94 2.76 12.05
C GLU A 486 -10.13 3.04 13.33
N GLY A 487 -10.83 3.43 14.38
CA GLY A 487 -10.30 3.63 15.73
C GLY A 487 -11.03 4.75 16.45
N ASP A 488 -10.64 4.99 17.70
CA ASP A 488 -11.28 5.97 18.58
C ASP A 488 -11.42 7.36 17.94
N GLY A 489 -10.41 7.80 17.17
CA GLY A 489 -10.47 9.10 16.47
C GLY A 489 -11.56 9.20 15.39
N LEU A 490 -11.87 8.09 14.70
CA LEU A 490 -13.01 8.07 13.77
C LEU A 490 -14.33 8.03 14.54
N ASP A 491 -14.41 7.26 15.62
CA ASP A 491 -15.63 7.18 16.44
C ASP A 491 -16.00 8.55 17.05
N ASP A 492 -15.02 9.32 17.55
CA ASP A 492 -15.26 10.70 18.03
C ASP A 492 -15.78 11.62 16.91
N LEU A 493 -15.24 11.50 15.70
CA LEU A 493 -15.72 12.27 14.55
C LEU A 493 -17.17 11.91 14.21
N LEU A 494 -17.55 10.63 14.29
CA LEU A 494 -18.93 10.18 14.06
C LEU A 494 -19.87 10.75 15.12
N ASP A 495 -19.45 10.80 16.38
CA ASP A 495 -20.23 11.39 17.47
C ASP A 495 -20.45 12.90 17.24
N HIS A 496 -19.43 13.63 16.77
CA HIS A 496 -19.58 15.03 16.42
C HIS A 496 -20.49 15.25 15.21
N LEU A 497 -20.34 14.45 14.15
CA LEU A 497 -21.24 14.51 12.99
C LEU A 497 -22.69 14.25 13.41
N ALA A 498 -22.94 13.25 14.26
CA ALA A 498 -24.27 12.97 14.80
C ALA A 498 -24.82 14.14 15.63
N ALA A 499 -24.00 14.77 16.48
CA ALA A 499 -24.40 15.96 17.25
C ALA A 499 -24.76 17.17 16.37
N MET A 500 -24.10 17.29 15.20
CA MET A 500 -24.45 18.27 14.17
C MET A 500 -25.72 17.89 13.39
N GLY A 501 -26.21 16.65 13.55
CA GLY A 501 -27.32 16.06 12.80
C GLY A 501 -26.94 15.54 11.42
N VAL A 502 -25.65 15.36 11.17
CA VAL A 502 -25.14 14.69 9.97
C VAL A 502 -25.28 13.18 10.16
N ARG A 503 -25.92 12.52 9.18
CA ARG A 503 -26.12 11.07 9.21
C ARG A 503 -25.07 10.39 8.33
N VAL A 504 -24.17 9.64 8.95
CA VAL A 504 -23.19 8.81 8.22
C VAL A 504 -23.83 7.48 7.85
N HIS A 505 -23.80 7.17 6.55
CA HIS A 505 -24.38 5.96 5.97
C HIS A 505 -23.36 4.82 5.89
N CYS A 506 -22.26 5.03 5.17
CA CYS A 506 -21.18 4.06 5.03
C CYS A 506 -19.82 4.65 5.39
N ARG A 507 -18.92 3.77 5.85
CA ARG A 507 -17.49 4.05 6.07
C ARG A 507 -16.71 3.05 5.24
N THR A 508 -16.05 3.52 4.18
CA THR A 508 -15.32 2.66 3.25
C THR A 508 -13.85 3.06 3.16
N VAL A 509 -12.98 2.11 2.82
CA VAL A 509 -11.52 2.26 2.75
C VAL A 509 -10.92 2.72 4.08
N PRO A 510 -10.14 1.87 4.78
CA PRO A 510 -9.57 0.62 4.30
C PRO A 510 -10.52 -0.58 4.32
N LYS A 511 -11.77 -0.47 4.76
CA LYS A 511 -12.71 -1.60 4.72
C LYS A 511 -13.74 -1.47 3.61
N MET A 512 -14.01 -2.56 2.91
CA MET A 512 -15.07 -2.66 1.92
C MET A 512 -15.88 -3.92 2.19
N SER A 513 -17.18 -3.91 1.96
CA SER A 513 -17.97 -5.14 2.06
C SER A 513 -19.05 -5.16 0.98
N PRO A 514 -19.55 -6.34 0.58
CA PRO A 514 -20.60 -6.40 -0.43
C PRO A 514 -21.89 -5.69 0.01
N PRO A 515 -22.41 -5.87 1.24
CA PRO A 515 -23.55 -5.09 1.70
C PRO A 515 -23.30 -3.58 1.67
N MET A 516 -22.08 -3.14 2.01
CA MET A 516 -21.69 -1.73 1.91
C MET A 516 -21.70 -1.24 0.48
N MET A 517 -21.18 -2.02 -0.48
CA MET A 517 -21.18 -1.66 -1.91
C MET A 517 -22.60 -1.65 -2.50
N ASP A 518 -23.47 -2.56 -2.07
CA ASP A 518 -24.88 -2.60 -2.48
C ASP A 518 -25.66 -1.37 -1.98
N ALA A 519 -25.38 -0.93 -0.75
CA ALA A 519 -26.05 0.19 -0.13
C ALA A 519 -25.38 1.55 -0.41
N TYR A 520 -24.16 1.58 -0.96
CA TYR A 520 -23.33 2.79 -1.05
C TYR A 520 -24.03 3.98 -1.73
N ARG A 521 -24.82 3.69 -2.78
CA ARG A 521 -25.54 4.70 -3.57
C ARG A 521 -26.76 5.33 -2.87
N GLN A 522 -27.10 4.89 -1.66
CA GLN A 522 -28.19 5.51 -0.88
C GLN A 522 -27.80 6.89 -0.34
N ALA A 523 -26.51 7.19 -0.21
CA ALA A 523 -26.03 8.51 0.19
C ALA A 523 -25.89 9.44 -1.03
N GLY A 524 -26.32 10.70 -0.89
CA GLY A 524 -26.13 11.74 -1.90
C GLY A 524 -24.78 12.44 -1.83
N VAL A 525 -24.07 12.30 -0.70
CA VAL A 525 -22.78 12.96 -0.48
C VAL A 525 -21.72 11.96 -0.06
N GLN A 526 -20.50 12.11 -0.59
CA GLN A 526 -19.33 11.39 -0.11
C GLN A 526 -18.20 12.37 0.26
N ILE A 527 -17.58 12.10 1.39
CA ILE A 527 -16.45 12.87 1.93
C ILE A 527 -15.21 11.97 1.86
N MET A 528 -14.22 12.42 1.11
CA MET A 528 -12.98 11.71 0.86
C MET A 528 -11.84 12.35 1.66
N LEU A 529 -11.11 11.51 2.38
CA LEU A 529 -9.82 11.86 2.94
C LEU A 529 -8.77 11.83 1.83
N GLU A 530 -8.06 12.93 1.61
CA GLU A 530 -7.04 13.03 0.57
C GLU A 530 -5.81 12.17 0.91
N ASN A 531 -5.64 11.05 0.21
CA ASN A 531 -4.50 10.14 0.39
C ASN A 531 -3.94 9.79 -0.99
N ALA A 532 -2.80 10.36 -1.35
CA ALA A 532 -2.19 10.21 -2.68
C ALA A 532 -1.87 8.74 -3.01
N ASP A 533 -1.54 7.93 -2.00
CA ASP A 533 -1.25 6.52 -2.18
C ASP A 533 -2.49 5.69 -2.50
N TRP A 534 -3.63 6.03 -1.90
CA TRP A 534 -4.92 5.39 -2.19
C TRP A 534 -5.75 6.11 -3.25
N GLN A 535 -5.35 7.30 -3.67
CA GLN A 535 -6.17 8.15 -4.53
C GLN A 535 -6.56 7.46 -5.84
N PRO A 536 -5.62 6.81 -6.57
CA PRO A 536 -5.96 6.14 -7.82
C PRO A 536 -7.00 5.02 -7.62
N MET A 537 -6.90 4.28 -6.52
CA MET A 537 -7.85 3.23 -6.15
C MET A 537 -9.21 3.83 -5.73
N VAL A 538 -9.20 4.88 -4.91
CA VAL A 538 -10.42 5.59 -4.49
C VAL A 538 -11.15 6.17 -5.70
N ASP A 539 -10.44 6.76 -6.64
CA ASP A 539 -11.02 7.32 -7.87
C ASP A 539 -11.58 6.23 -8.77
N PHE A 540 -10.86 5.12 -8.90
CA PHE A 540 -11.33 3.95 -9.60
C PHE A 540 -12.65 3.44 -8.99
N CYS A 541 -12.73 3.27 -7.67
CA CYS A 541 -13.93 2.75 -7.02
C CYS A 541 -15.08 3.75 -6.95
N PHE A 542 -14.80 5.01 -6.65
CA PHE A 542 -15.79 5.98 -6.15
C PHE A 542 -15.78 7.32 -6.88
N GLY A 543 -14.81 7.58 -7.77
CA GLY A 543 -14.60 8.91 -8.35
C GLY A 543 -15.68 9.38 -9.33
N THR A 544 -16.43 8.46 -9.96
CA THR A 544 -17.38 8.78 -11.05
C THR A 544 -18.76 8.16 -10.83
N LEU A 545 -19.32 8.32 -9.64
CA LEU A 545 -20.67 7.85 -9.34
C LEU A 545 -21.71 8.92 -9.69
N GLU A 546 -22.49 8.68 -10.75
CA GLU A 546 -23.62 9.52 -11.16
C GLU A 546 -24.57 9.78 -9.98
N GLY A 547 -24.93 11.05 -9.75
CA GLY A 547 -25.86 11.47 -8.71
C GLY A 547 -25.26 11.68 -7.31
N MET A 548 -23.94 11.52 -7.14
CA MET A 548 -23.27 11.68 -5.85
C MET A 548 -22.33 12.90 -5.84
N THR A 549 -22.51 13.80 -4.87
CA THR A 549 -21.59 14.93 -4.67
C THR A 549 -20.37 14.49 -3.89
N THR A 550 -19.18 14.81 -4.41
CA THR A 550 -17.90 14.42 -3.80
C THR A 550 -17.20 15.62 -3.22
N HIS A 551 -16.87 15.56 -1.93
CA HIS A 551 -16.04 16.56 -1.25
C HIS A 551 -14.71 15.93 -0.83
N ARG A 552 -13.61 16.56 -1.22
CA ARG A 552 -12.26 16.21 -0.76
C ARG A 552 -11.88 17.23 0.29
N LEU A 553 -11.75 16.78 1.52
CA LEU A 553 -11.52 17.67 2.66
C LEU A 553 -10.14 17.41 3.24
N ALA A 554 -9.51 18.50 3.70
CA ALA A 554 -8.24 18.42 4.41
C ALA A 554 -8.36 17.52 5.64
N PRO A 555 -7.33 16.73 5.96
CA PRO A 555 -7.43 15.70 6.99
C PRO A 555 -7.55 16.29 8.41
N PRO A 556 -8.40 15.71 9.29
CA PRO A 556 -8.69 16.25 10.61
C PRO A 556 -7.66 15.83 11.67
N PHE A 557 -6.36 16.03 11.42
CA PHE A 557 -5.30 15.80 12.42
C PHE A 557 -4.94 17.10 13.13
N GLY A 558 -5.03 17.09 14.46
CA GLY A 558 -4.88 18.31 15.27
C GLY A 558 -6.24 18.93 15.61
N VAL A 559 -6.27 19.83 16.61
CA VAL A 559 -7.53 20.44 17.07
C VAL A 559 -8.08 21.40 16.01
N ALA A 560 -7.29 22.38 15.60
CA ALA A 560 -7.74 23.39 14.64
C ALA A 560 -8.07 22.80 13.25
N PRO A 561 -7.28 21.87 12.67
CA PRO A 561 -7.67 21.19 11.44
C PRO A 561 -8.94 20.35 11.60
N ALA A 562 -9.14 19.64 12.72
CA ALA A 562 -10.36 18.89 12.95
C ALA A 562 -11.61 19.79 13.08
N ILE A 563 -11.50 20.94 13.75
CA ILE A 563 -12.58 21.94 13.80
C ILE A 563 -12.93 22.43 12.39
N ARG A 564 -11.93 22.84 11.59
CA ARG A 564 -12.16 23.27 10.20
C ARG A 564 -12.77 22.17 9.34
N TRP A 565 -12.40 20.92 9.59
CA TRP A 565 -12.98 19.79 8.89
C TRP A 565 -14.48 19.66 9.21
N LEU A 566 -14.88 19.73 10.49
CA LEU A 566 -16.29 19.70 10.89
C LEU A 566 -17.09 20.86 10.25
N GLU A 567 -16.53 22.07 10.24
CA GLU A 567 -17.12 23.23 9.56
C GLU A 567 -17.32 22.95 8.05
N SER A 568 -16.31 22.35 7.41
CA SER A 568 -16.35 22.01 6.00
C SER A 568 -17.37 20.92 5.69
N VAL A 569 -17.55 19.94 6.59
CA VAL A 569 -18.61 18.93 6.46
C VAL A 569 -19.99 19.58 6.58
N ALA A 570 -20.22 20.44 7.57
CA ALA A 570 -21.49 21.15 7.71
C ALA A 570 -21.83 21.99 6.47
N ALA A 571 -20.83 22.68 5.91
CA ALA A 571 -20.99 23.51 4.72
C ALA A 571 -21.21 22.71 3.43
N ALA A 572 -20.77 21.45 3.39
CA ALA A 572 -20.94 20.56 2.25
C ALA A 572 -22.36 19.98 2.14
N LEU A 573 -23.16 20.05 3.20
CA LEU A 573 -24.46 19.39 3.29
C LEU A 573 -25.62 20.39 3.17
N PRO A 574 -26.74 19.98 2.55
CA PRO A 574 -27.96 20.80 2.49
C PRO A 574 -28.72 20.71 3.82
N LEU A 575 -28.10 21.22 4.89
CA LEU A 575 -28.69 21.28 6.23
C LEU A 575 -29.85 22.28 6.27
N SER A 576 -30.87 22.00 7.08
CA SER A 576 -31.88 23.02 7.40
C SER A 576 -31.24 24.18 8.17
N ALA A 577 -31.88 25.34 8.20
CA ALA A 577 -31.37 26.49 8.96
C ALA A 577 -31.16 26.16 10.45
N GLU A 578 -32.05 25.37 11.04
CA GLU A 578 -31.95 24.88 12.42
C GLU A 578 -30.76 23.92 12.61
N ASP A 579 -30.58 22.97 11.68
CA ASP A 579 -29.46 22.04 11.75
C ASP A 579 -28.10 22.74 11.53
N ALA A 580 -28.06 23.76 10.66
CA ALA A 580 -26.87 24.56 10.43
C ALA A 580 -26.50 25.41 11.66
N GLU A 581 -27.49 26.02 12.33
CA GLU A 581 -27.28 26.74 13.59
C GLU A 581 -26.80 25.78 14.70
N ARG A 582 -27.41 24.59 14.82
CA ARG A 582 -26.98 23.55 15.75
C ARG A 582 -25.55 23.10 15.49
N ALA A 583 -25.20 22.86 14.22
CA ALA A 583 -23.85 22.47 13.83
C ALA A 583 -22.82 23.54 14.19
N ALA A 584 -23.10 24.80 13.87
CA ALA A 584 -22.22 25.93 14.22
C ALA A 584 -22.03 26.09 15.74
N ALA A 585 -23.12 25.99 16.51
CA ALA A 585 -23.06 26.05 17.97
C ALA A 585 -22.25 24.89 18.58
N HIS A 586 -22.44 23.67 18.07
CA HIS A 586 -21.68 22.48 18.49
C HIS A 586 -20.19 22.64 18.20
N VAL A 587 -19.83 22.99 16.97
CA VAL A 587 -18.43 23.18 16.56
C VAL A 587 -17.75 24.28 17.39
N GLY A 588 -18.44 25.40 17.64
CA GLY A 588 -17.94 26.47 18.51
C GLY A 588 -17.66 25.99 19.95
N ALA A 589 -18.58 25.20 20.52
CA ALA A 589 -18.42 24.64 21.85
C ALA A 589 -17.25 23.64 21.95
N VAL A 590 -17.13 22.73 20.97
CA VAL A 590 -16.02 21.77 20.89
C VAL A 590 -14.69 22.51 20.73
N SER A 591 -14.63 23.50 19.83
CA SER A 591 -13.42 24.30 19.60
C SER A 591 -12.90 24.95 20.90
N ALA A 592 -13.78 25.62 21.65
CA ALA A 592 -13.42 26.24 22.92
C ALA A 592 -12.92 25.20 23.95
N ALA A 593 -13.66 24.10 24.12
CA ALA A 593 -13.32 23.06 25.09
C ALA A 593 -11.98 22.35 24.78
N MET A 594 -11.66 22.17 23.50
CA MET A 594 -10.44 21.49 23.06
C MET A 594 -9.22 22.38 23.17
N GLN A 595 -9.35 23.69 22.87
CA GLN A 595 -8.25 24.65 23.06
C GLN A 595 -7.83 24.77 24.53
N ASP A 596 -8.80 24.82 25.45
CA ASP A 596 -8.55 24.86 26.89
C ASP A 596 -7.78 23.62 27.39
N GLN A 597 -8.13 22.44 26.87
CA GLN A 597 -7.45 21.18 27.22
C GLN A 597 -6.08 21.04 26.56
N LEU A 598 -5.92 21.56 25.34
CA LEU A 598 -4.67 21.47 24.60
C LEU A 598 -3.59 22.38 25.19
N ALA A 599 -3.95 23.57 25.69
CA ALA A 599 -3.00 24.56 26.24
C ALA A 599 -1.99 23.98 27.27
N PRO A 600 -2.40 23.26 28.33
CA PRO A 600 -1.44 22.67 29.28
C PRO A 600 -0.59 21.54 28.67
N LEU A 601 -1.10 20.80 27.67
CA LEU A 601 -0.33 19.78 26.97
C LEU A 601 0.75 20.41 26.10
N ARG A 602 0.43 21.49 25.37
CA ARG A 602 1.40 22.27 24.57
C ARG A 602 2.55 22.79 25.42
N ALA A 603 2.24 23.36 26.59
CA ALA A 603 3.25 23.88 27.51
C ALA A 603 4.22 22.80 28.04
N ARG A 604 3.77 21.54 28.13
CA ARG A 604 4.63 20.39 28.45
C ARG A 604 5.42 19.94 27.23
N ALA A 605 4.78 19.82 26.08
CA ALA A 605 5.38 19.38 24.83
C ALA A 605 6.55 20.28 24.39
N ALA A 606 6.47 21.59 24.65
CA ALA A 606 7.51 22.56 24.36
C ALA A 606 8.87 22.29 25.03
N ARG A 607 8.91 21.36 26.00
CA ARG A 607 10.13 20.95 26.70
C ARG A 607 10.80 19.74 26.07
N HIS A 608 10.19 19.13 25.06
CA HIS A 608 10.59 17.85 24.51
C HIS A 608 10.87 17.93 23.02
N GLY A 609 12.02 17.43 22.58
CA GLY A 609 12.38 17.44 21.17
C GLY A 609 11.81 16.25 20.40
N PHE A 610 11.26 16.53 19.22
CA PHE A 610 10.78 15.54 18.27
C PHE A 610 11.70 15.48 17.05
N GLY A 611 12.36 14.35 16.84
CA GLY A 611 13.35 14.14 15.78
C GLY A 611 12.81 13.44 14.53
N PHE A 612 13.28 13.87 13.36
CA PHE A 612 13.16 13.14 12.09
C PHE A 612 14.56 12.92 11.51
N ILE A 613 14.79 11.75 10.91
CA ILE A 613 15.97 11.48 10.07
C ILE A 613 15.45 11.30 8.65
N ILE A 614 15.94 12.11 7.71
CA ILE A 614 15.42 12.15 6.34
C ILE A 614 16.55 12.20 5.30
N GLU A 615 16.26 11.66 4.12
CA GLU A 615 17.02 11.93 2.89
C GLU A 615 16.29 13.00 2.06
N PRO A 616 16.95 13.72 1.13
CA PRO A 616 16.29 14.76 0.33
C PRO A 616 14.99 14.32 -0.38
N PRO A 617 14.87 13.08 -0.92
CA PRO A 617 13.60 12.62 -1.52
C PRO A 617 12.43 12.51 -0.53
N ASP A 618 12.71 12.32 0.76
CA ASP A 618 11.67 12.16 1.79
C ASP A 618 10.91 13.47 2.09
N VAL A 619 11.46 14.64 1.71
CA VAL A 619 10.85 15.96 1.93
C VAL A 619 9.40 16.01 1.44
N THR A 620 9.12 15.33 0.33
CA THR A 620 7.78 15.26 -0.27
C THR A 620 6.72 14.71 0.69
N ARG A 621 7.08 13.82 1.64
CA ARG A 621 6.13 13.30 2.64
C ARG A 621 5.68 14.37 3.64
N PHE A 622 6.51 15.38 3.86
CA PHE A 622 6.23 16.47 4.80
C PHE A 622 5.53 17.63 4.13
N THR A 623 5.87 17.91 2.86
CA THR A 623 5.28 19.00 2.07
C THR A 623 3.95 18.61 1.42
N GLU A 624 3.71 17.31 1.20
CA GLU A 624 2.48 16.78 0.64
C GLU A 624 1.84 15.78 1.61
N PRO A 625 1.01 16.24 2.57
CA PRO A 625 0.39 15.37 3.59
C PRO A 625 -0.35 14.16 3.00
N ALA A 626 -0.89 14.29 1.79
CA ALA A 626 -1.55 13.19 1.07
C ALA A 626 -0.62 11.99 0.83
N ARG A 627 0.70 12.20 0.66
CA ARG A 627 1.74 11.16 0.54
C ARG A 627 2.19 10.60 1.89
N PHE A 628 1.62 11.09 2.98
CA PHE A 628 1.88 10.60 4.32
C PHE A 628 0.60 10.15 5.01
N PHE A 629 -0.25 9.43 4.27
CA PHE A 629 -1.54 8.91 4.75
C PHE A 629 -2.42 10.02 5.31
N SER A 630 -2.38 11.17 4.64
CA SER A 630 -3.11 12.36 5.02
C SER A 630 -2.69 12.92 6.38
N LEU A 631 -1.51 12.58 6.92
CA LEU A 631 -1.01 13.12 8.18
C LEU A 631 -0.14 14.35 7.90
N PRO A 632 -0.61 15.59 8.15
CA PRO A 632 0.22 16.79 8.11
C PRO A 632 1.09 16.86 9.37
N VAL A 633 2.09 15.98 9.46
CA VAL A 633 2.81 15.70 10.71
C VAL A 633 3.47 16.95 11.31
N LEU A 634 4.03 17.84 10.48
CA LEU A 634 4.72 19.04 10.95
C LEU A 634 3.75 20.07 11.53
N ALA A 635 2.69 20.39 10.81
CA ALA A 635 1.63 21.27 11.30
C ALA A 635 0.96 20.70 12.55
N THR A 636 0.78 19.37 12.61
CA THR A 636 0.24 18.70 13.80
C THR A 636 1.19 18.84 14.98
N LEU A 637 2.48 18.56 14.83
CA LEU A 637 3.47 18.67 15.91
C LEU A 637 3.64 20.12 16.39
N GLU A 638 3.61 21.10 15.48
CA GLU A 638 3.61 22.52 15.81
C GLU A 638 2.39 22.91 16.67
N GLU A 639 1.19 22.47 16.26
CA GLU A 639 -0.01 22.71 17.04
C GLU A 639 0.07 22.05 18.41
N LEU A 640 0.61 20.84 18.49
CA LEU A 640 0.84 20.15 19.76
C LEU A 640 1.96 20.75 20.61
N GLY A 641 2.74 21.71 20.06
CA GLY A 641 3.76 22.46 20.77
C GLY A 641 5.12 21.77 20.87
N PHE A 642 5.39 20.76 20.05
CA PHE A 642 6.71 20.09 20.03
C PHE A 642 7.70 20.86 19.14
N PRO A 643 8.90 21.24 19.63
CA PRO A 643 10.00 21.64 18.76
C PRO A 643 10.45 20.47 17.89
N VAL A 644 10.62 20.72 16.60
CA VAL A 644 10.96 19.69 15.60
C VAL A 644 12.42 19.82 15.17
N ARG A 645 13.13 18.70 15.17
CA ARG A 645 14.55 18.60 14.83
C ARG A 645 14.70 17.64 13.66
N PHE A 646 15.44 18.04 12.64
CA PHE A 646 15.77 17.21 11.49
C PHE A 646 17.26 16.87 11.50
N ALA A 647 17.58 15.59 11.36
CA ALA A 647 18.86 15.14 10.85
C ALA A 647 18.68 14.86 9.35
N VAL A 648 19.33 15.65 8.50
CA VAL A 648 19.21 15.52 7.04
C VAL A 648 20.50 14.96 6.49
N PHE A 649 20.40 13.87 5.74
CA PHE A 649 21.54 13.30 5.03
C PHE A 649 21.95 14.22 3.88
N ASP A 650 23.23 14.58 3.82
CA ASP A 650 23.83 15.40 2.78
C ASP A 650 24.86 14.56 2.02
N ASP A 651 24.66 14.35 0.73
CA ASP A 651 25.63 13.69 -0.15
C ASP A 651 26.56 14.68 -0.88
N GLY A 652 26.48 15.97 -0.52
CA GLY A 652 27.28 17.04 -1.11
C GLY A 652 26.54 17.86 -2.17
N GLU A 653 25.27 17.57 -2.45
CA GLU A 653 24.44 18.38 -3.33
C GLU A 653 23.85 19.61 -2.59
N HIS A 654 23.93 20.78 -3.21
CA HIS A 654 23.55 22.07 -2.59
C HIS A 654 22.03 22.30 -2.48
N LEU A 655 21.28 21.38 -1.88
CA LEU A 655 19.82 21.48 -1.72
C LEU A 655 19.38 22.00 -0.33
N ARG A 656 20.34 22.42 0.51
CA ARG A 656 20.06 22.78 1.92
C ARG A 656 19.01 23.88 2.07
N ALA A 657 19.20 25.00 1.37
CA ALA A 657 18.31 26.16 1.48
C ALA A 657 16.90 25.86 0.95
N ASP A 658 16.80 25.12 -0.15
CA ASP A 658 15.52 24.76 -0.77
C ASP A 658 14.74 23.79 0.14
N LEU A 659 15.42 22.83 0.76
CA LEU A 659 14.83 21.89 1.72
C LEU A 659 14.34 22.60 2.98
N GLU A 660 15.17 23.47 3.57
CA GLU A 660 14.80 24.26 4.74
C GLU A 660 13.62 25.19 4.44
N ALA A 661 13.59 25.82 3.27
CA ALA A 661 12.48 26.66 2.83
C ALA A 661 11.19 25.86 2.61
N ALA A 662 11.29 24.69 1.97
CA ALA A 662 10.15 23.80 1.71
C ALA A 662 9.50 23.33 3.02
N LEU A 663 10.31 22.86 3.98
CA LEU A 663 9.81 22.42 5.28
C LEU A 663 9.36 23.59 6.16
N GLY A 664 10.05 24.72 6.11
CA GLY A 664 9.65 25.95 6.81
C GLY A 664 8.30 26.49 6.35
N GLY A 665 7.93 26.28 5.08
CA GLY A 665 6.61 26.64 4.55
C GLY A 665 5.45 25.78 5.09
N MET A 666 5.74 24.66 5.76
CA MET A 666 4.73 23.75 6.30
C MET A 666 4.31 24.06 7.75
N VAL A 667 4.97 25.04 8.38
CA VAL A 667 4.70 25.49 9.74
C VAL A 667 4.44 26.99 9.77
N THR A 668 3.77 27.45 10.81
CA THR A 668 3.48 28.88 11.02
C THR A 668 4.71 29.62 11.54
N ASP A 669 5.49 28.97 12.40
CA ASP A 669 6.76 29.48 12.94
C ASP A 669 7.94 28.59 12.52
N PRO A 670 8.70 28.98 11.47
CA PRO A 670 9.90 28.24 11.06
C PRO A 670 10.97 28.12 12.15
N ALA A 671 10.97 28.96 13.19
CA ALA A 671 11.91 28.85 14.30
C ALA A 671 11.68 27.59 15.17
N HIS A 672 10.54 26.92 15.01
CA HIS A 672 10.29 25.61 15.61
C HIS A 672 11.05 24.47 14.92
N LEU A 673 11.60 24.70 13.72
CA LEU A 673 12.37 23.73 12.96
C LEU A 673 13.86 23.96 13.15
N HIS A 674 14.58 22.87 13.40
CA HIS A 674 16.03 22.90 13.57
C HIS A 674 16.69 21.82 12.73
N PHE A 675 17.72 22.18 11.97
CA PHE A 675 18.36 21.29 11.01
C PHE A 675 19.78 20.96 11.45
N THR A 676 20.11 19.66 11.41
CA THR A 676 21.48 19.14 11.53
C THR A 676 21.77 18.32 10.29
N TRP A 677 22.85 18.67 9.61
CA TRP A 677 23.27 17.98 8.40
C TRP A 677 24.31 16.92 8.75
N PHE A 678 24.20 15.72 8.17
CA PHE A 678 25.15 14.64 8.39
C PHE A 678 25.48 13.92 7.08
N THR A 679 26.70 13.40 7.01
CA THR A 679 27.26 12.65 5.89
C THR A 679 27.69 11.25 6.33
N GLU A 680 27.97 11.06 7.62
CA GLU A 680 28.47 9.82 8.18
C GLU A 680 27.60 9.25 9.31
N GLN A 681 27.69 7.93 9.51
CA GLN A 681 26.97 7.25 10.59
C GLN A 681 27.35 7.78 11.98
N ALA A 682 28.61 8.13 12.19
CA ALA A 682 29.07 8.64 13.49
C ALA A 682 28.41 9.98 13.86
N GLU A 683 28.14 10.83 12.88
CA GLU A 683 27.45 12.11 13.06
C GLU A 683 25.99 11.89 13.42
N LEU A 684 25.32 10.96 12.73
CA LEU A 684 23.95 10.58 13.06
C LEU A 684 23.83 9.96 14.46
N ASP A 685 24.76 9.08 14.82
CA ASP A 685 24.80 8.47 16.16
C ASP A 685 24.98 9.54 17.25
N ALA A 686 25.82 10.55 17.00
CA ALA A 686 26.03 11.67 17.92
C ALA A 686 24.76 12.54 18.06
N TRP A 687 24.07 12.79 16.95
CA TRP A 687 22.79 13.52 16.96
C TRP A 687 21.72 12.76 17.73
N LEU A 688 21.57 11.45 17.49
CA LEU A 688 20.63 10.58 18.22
C LEU A 688 20.93 10.53 19.73
N ALA A 689 22.20 10.64 20.12
CA ALA A 689 22.62 10.65 21.52
C ALA A 689 22.44 12.01 22.22
N SER A 690 22.10 13.08 21.50
CA SER A 690 21.95 14.42 22.06
C SER A 690 20.81 14.50 23.08
N ASP A 691 20.95 15.38 24.07
CA ASP A 691 19.90 15.64 25.07
C ASP A 691 18.73 16.49 24.53
N GLU A 692 18.82 16.94 23.27
CA GLU A 692 17.78 17.74 22.61
C GLU A 692 16.62 16.90 22.05
N LEU A 693 16.74 15.57 22.07
CA LEU A 693 15.76 14.65 21.51
C LEU A 693 15.16 13.77 22.59
N ASP A 694 13.85 13.59 22.56
CA ASP A 694 13.14 12.59 23.37
C ASP A 694 12.47 11.53 22.50
N LEU A 695 11.89 11.99 21.38
CA LEU A 695 11.17 11.17 20.41
C LEU A 695 11.88 11.21 19.07
N VAL A 696 11.85 10.10 18.35
CA VAL A 696 12.34 10.04 16.97
C VAL A 696 11.35 9.27 16.11
N PHE A 697 10.94 9.86 14.99
CA PHE A 697 10.03 9.21 14.05
C PHE A 697 10.74 8.09 13.28
N SER A 698 10.09 6.94 13.17
CA SER A 698 10.53 5.82 12.34
C SER A 698 9.34 4.99 11.89
N ASP A 699 9.34 4.62 10.60
CA ASP A 699 8.38 3.65 10.07
C ASP A 699 8.72 2.23 10.54
N TYR A 700 9.91 1.98 11.10
CA TYR A 700 10.29 0.68 11.64
C TYR A 700 9.69 0.42 13.03
N LEU A 701 9.09 -0.75 13.18
CA LEU A 701 8.72 -1.30 14.47
C LEU A 701 10.01 -1.67 15.24
N TYR A 702 10.12 -1.19 16.48
CA TYR A 702 11.30 -1.40 17.34
C TYR A 702 12.63 -0.99 16.69
N ASP A 703 12.70 0.21 16.12
CA ASP A 703 13.94 0.73 15.55
C ASP A 703 15.08 0.72 16.59
N HIS A 704 15.98 -0.25 16.43
CA HIS A 704 17.04 -0.49 17.39
C HIS A 704 18.04 0.66 17.44
N ARG A 705 18.18 1.45 16.37
CA ARG A 705 19.09 2.62 16.33
C ARG A 705 18.63 3.68 17.32
N ILE A 706 17.33 3.98 17.30
CA ILE A 706 16.67 4.93 18.20
C ILE A 706 16.72 4.43 19.64
N THR A 707 16.27 3.19 19.86
CA THR A 707 16.17 2.64 21.22
C THR A 707 17.53 2.42 21.87
N SER A 708 18.58 2.12 21.09
CA SER A 708 19.96 2.02 21.60
C SER A 708 20.53 3.38 22.01
N ALA A 709 20.11 4.46 21.35
CA ALA A 709 20.43 5.83 21.76
C ALA A 709 19.63 6.32 22.97
N GLY A 710 18.78 5.46 23.54
CA GLY A 710 17.97 5.77 24.71
C GLY A 710 16.74 6.64 24.41
N LYS A 711 16.36 6.77 23.14
CA LYS A 711 15.22 7.56 22.68
C LYS A 711 13.99 6.68 22.44
N SER A 712 12.81 7.28 22.46
CA SER A 712 11.55 6.58 22.19
C SER A 712 11.23 6.65 20.68
N PRO A 713 11.12 5.51 19.97
CA PRO A 713 10.65 5.51 18.59
C PRO A 713 9.16 5.83 18.54
N VAL A 714 8.78 6.64 17.56
CA VAL A 714 7.39 7.06 17.29
C VAL A 714 7.06 6.81 15.83
N SER A 715 5.80 6.53 15.54
CA SER A 715 5.30 6.35 14.17
C SER A 715 4.00 7.11 13.98
N SER A 716 3.44 7.02 12.78
CA SER A 716 2.11 7.56 12.43
C SER A 716 0.99 7.08 13.37
N HIS A 717 1.12 5.92 14.03
CA HIS A 717 0.14 5.42 15.01
C HIS A 717 0.03 6.24 16.28
N ALA A 718 1.00 7.12 16.54
CA ALA A 718 0.91 8.02 17.67
C ALA A 718 -0.10 9.16 17.45
N PHE A 719 -0.56 9.35 16.21
CA PHE A 719 -1.47 10.40 15.80
C PHE A 719 -2.87 9.83 15.53
N GLU A 720 -3.88 10.53 16.02
CA GLU A 720 -5.29 10.20 15.84
C GLU A 720 -6.03 11.40 15.28
N MET A 721 -7.04 11.12 14.45
CA MET A 721 -7.94 12.11 13.88
C MET A 721 -8.92 12.64 14.92
N GLY A 722 -9.48 13.83 14.66
CA GLY A 722 -10.52 14.44 15.46
C GLY A 722 -9.99 15.29 16.61
N PRO A 723 -10.84 16.14 17.21
CA PRO A 723 -10.41 17.06 18.26
C PRO A 723 -9.90 16.34 19.52
N GLU A 724 -10.61 15.31 19.98
CA GLU A 724 -10.21 14.45 21.10
C GLU A 724 -9.01 13.57 20.74
N GLY A 725 -8.94 13.08 19.49
CA GLY A 725 -7.80 12.36 18.96
C GLY A 725 -6.51 13.17 19.03
N ALA A 726 -6.56 14.48 18.77
CA ALA A 726 -5.42 15.37 18.94
C ALA A 726 -4.93 15.43 20.41
N LEU A 727 -5.85 15.51 21.38
CA LEU A 727 -5.51 15.47 22.80
C LEU A 727 -4.91 14.12 23.21
N ARG A 728 -5.46 12.99 22.71
CA ARG A 728 -4.91 11.65 22.94
C ARG A 728 -3.52 11.49 22.33
N SER A 729 -3.31 12.05 21.14
CA SER A 729 -2.01 12.07 20.46
C SER A 729 -0.98 12.82 21.30
N ALA A 730 -1.28 14.06 21.72
CA ALA A 730 -0.41 14.85 22.58
C ALA A 730 -0.08 14.13 23.90
N ALA A 731 -1.09 13.59 24.57
CA ALA A 731 -0.89 12.85 25.81
C ALA A 731 -0.06 11.57 25.61
N ARG A 732 -0.23 10.87 24.49
CA ARG A 732 0.55 9.67 24.14
C ARG A 732 2.01 10.02 23.90
N LEU A 733 2.29 11.05 23.10
CA LEU A 733 3.63 11.53 22.82
C LEU A 733 4.34 11.98 24.11
N LEU A 734 3.67 12.77 24.95
CA LEU A 734 4.21 13.19 26.25
C LEU A 734 4.56 12.01 27.16
N ARG A 735 3.70 10.98 27.23
CA ARG A 735 4.01 9.76 28.00
C ARG A 735 5.26 9.04 27.48
N LEU A 736 5.52 9.08 26.18
CA LEU A 736 6.72 8.49 25.59
C LEU A 736 7.98 9.33 25.90
N CYS A 737 7.87 10.67 25.91
CA CYS A 737 8.95 11.58 26.33
C CYS A 737 9.30 11.39 27.81
N GLU A 738 8.29 11.35 28.67
CA GLU A 738 8.45 11.26 30.12
C GLU A 738 8.82 9.85 30.60
N SER A 739 8.84 8.88 29.69
CA SER A 739 9.26 7.51 29.99
C SER A 739 10.77 7.40 30.12
N SER A 740 11.23 6.94 31.29
CA SER A 740 12.66 6.64 31.51
C SER A 740 13.10 5.28 30.97
N PHE A 741 12.24 4.52 30.28
CA PHE A 741 12.52 3.14 29.87
C PHE A 741 13.74 3.04 28.96
N TYR A 742 13.73 3.71 27.81
CA TYR A 742 14.84 3.65 26.86
C TYR A 742 16.08 4.36 27.38
N GLY A 743 15.94 5.49 28.09
CA GLY A 743 17.08 6.16 28.73
C GLY A 743 17.84 5.25 29.71
N ARG A 744 17.14 4.34 30.41
CA ARG A 744 17.77 3.37 31.32
C ARG A 744 18.32 2.13 30.61
N LEU A 745 17.65 1.67 29.56
CA LEU A 745 17.93 0.39 28.91
C LEU A 745 18.72 0.47 27.61
N GLY A 746 18.84 1.65 26.99
CA GLY A 746 19.41 1.82 25.64
C GLY A 746 20.80 1.20 25.49
N ARG A 747 21.67 1.37 26.50
CA ARG A 747 23.01 0.75 26.52
C ARG A 747 23.01 -0.78 26.45
N TYR A 748 21.93 -1.43 26.89
CA TYR A 748 21.75 -2.88 26.85
C TYR A 748 21.03 -3.35 25.58
N LEU A 749 20.33 -2.44 24.90
CA LEU A 749 19.67 -2.69 23.62
C LEU A 749 20.63 -2.50 22.43
N ALA A 750 21.75 -1.80 22.65
CA ALA A 750 22.83 -1.64 21.69
C ALA A 750 23.31 -3.00 21.17
N ARG A 751 23.07 -3.27 19.88
CA ARG A 751 23.61 -4.45 19.20
C ARG A 751 25.10 -4.25 18.93
N PRO A 752 25.95 -5.28 19.12
CA PRO A 752 27.34 -5.21 18.69
C PRO A 752 27.37 -4.84 17.21
N ARG A 753 28.11 -3.78 16.86
CA ARG A 753 28.29 -3.45 15.45
C ARG A 753 28.95 -4.67 14.79
N PRO A 754 28.42 -5.20 13.68
CA PRO A 754 29.15 -6.20 12.93
C PRO A 754 30.45 -5.53 12.48
N THR A 755 31.55 -5.83 13.18
CA THR A 755 32.87 -5.35 12.78
C THR A 755 33.09 -5.88 11.37
N SER A 756 33.37 -4.98 10.42
CA SER A 756 33.50 -5.27 8.99
C SER A 756 34.40 -6.48 8.67
N LYS A 757 35.32 -6.84 9.58
CA LYS A 757 36.17 -8.03 9.47
C LYS A 757 35.43 -9.38 9.54
N VAL A 758 34.34 -9.50 10.30
CA VAL A 758 33.69 -10.82 10.53
C VAL A 758 32.82 -11.26 9.34
N ARG A 759 32.42 -10.34 8.46
CA ARG A 759 31.49 -10.64 7.36
C ARG A 759 32.13 -11.26 6.12
N LEU A 760 33.45 -11.11 5.92
CA LEU A 760 34.15 -11.66 4.76
C LEU A 760 34.84 -13.00 5.06
N GLU A 761 35.39 -13.19 6.27
CA GLU A 761 36.10 -14.42 6.62
C GLU A 761 35.19 -15.60 7.00
N ALA A 762 33.91 -15.36 7.31
CA ALA A 762 32.96 -16.44 7.64
C ALA A 762 32.13 -16.93 6.43
N PHE A 763 32.17 -16.20 5.32
CA PHE A 763 31.46 -16.54 4.07
C PHE A 763 32.40 -17.01 2.95
N GLN A 764 33.72 -16.85 3.12
CA GLN A 764 34.78 -17.47 2.33
C GLN A 764 35.23 -18.76 3.01
#